data_AF-A0A5C4UYC5-F1
#
_entry.id   AF-A0A5C4UYC5-F1
#
_cell.length_a   1.000
_cell.length_b   1.000
_cell.length_c   1.000
_cell.angle_alpha   90.00
_cell.angle_beta   90.00
_cell.angle_gamma   90.00
#
_symmetry.space_group_name_H-M   'P 1'
#
loop_
_entity.id
_entity.type
_entity.pdbx_description
1 polymer ?
#
loop_
_entity_poly.entity_id
_entity_poly.type
_entity_poly.pdbx_seq_one_letter_code
_entity_poly.pdbx_strand_id
1 'polypeptide(L)'
;MTEPIRVAPRVRGAYRTITEALGAAPAGAVISIAPGEYRESFRLIRKVSLVPQHGPGSVTVAVPAAAGALSVAAPDCRVNGLVLRGVDPGEALLRVEDAAGLTLEHCVISQGRVEVLGSRNHATRPDQPVTDIPLNHDLAADLADPTAGGVLVARRSRLRAARHTALHLTGDALARLDDTAIEDVEGIGVAVSGTAVLRADQLRVHGGSGSALRARDASRVLLRASGLFGAGRNGLLVQDAAEALLTDCRVENAARSGIRLDHTARAEIEESTLRDARLSGVEVRDQARVTMRGVRVVGGETGVRLRSTEESTLLHCSVTGQQGNGVELESGADARVRGVRVARSGKHGVMVGEGSRGTFDHCDVIATGFPALHVGREAAPRFRGCRVFDSAHDLGVFEGASPVFENCVSINVGSPRLPGVRRGGTEPGTPAPRSRDRAGDSGPTPPAGDPGGPQGPAGTPPASPGAGAGARAGAPTATAAAGQGADGDDGEIEAESLTDLLAELDELVGLETVKRDVGGMVKLMQTVRMRQEAGLPAPPLSRHLVFAGNPGTGKTTVARLYGRLLHALGLLSRGHLVEVDRSALVGEYIGHTGPKTTEAFDRARGGVLFIDEAYALTPAGVSQDFGLEAVATLVKLMEDHRDEVVVIAAGYPGEMNRFVDSNPGLASRFTRSLLFSDYSTEELVSIVEHHARRHRYELTEGARKALGDHIGSIPRGEGFGNGRSARQIFQRMTEHQAMRVAELTSPKESDLTTLDDNDLPDSTS
;
A
#
# COMPACT_ATOMS: atom_id res chain seq x y z
N MET A 1 16.61 40.88 11.43
CA MET A 1 15.66 40.36 10.41
C MET A 1 15.68 41.33 9.25
N THR A 2 16.26 40.93 8.13
CA THR A 2 16.23 41.70 6.88
C THR A 2 14.80 41.75 6.37
N GLU A 3 14.32 42.92 5.99
CA GLU A 3 12.97 43.10 5.45
C GLU A 3 12.79 42.21 4.20
N PRO A 4 11.69 41.45 4.06
CA PRO A 4 11.52 40.53 2.95
C PRO A 4 11.49 41.29 1.62
N ILE A 5 12.27 40.82 0.65
CA ILE A 5 12.35 41.42 -0.67
C ILE A 5 11.01 41.18 -1.36
N ARG A 6 10.31 42.26 -1.74
CA ARG A 6 8.98 42.17 -2.35
C ARG A 6 9.06 42.22 -3.87
N VAL A 7 8.38 41.29 -4.53
CA VAL A 7 8.13 41.30 -5.98
C VAL A 7 6.67 41.63 -6.21
N ALA A 8 6.39 42.76 -6.84
CA ALA A 8 5.04 43.21 -7.15
C ALA A 8 5.07 44.19 -8.34
N PRO A 9 4.73 43.74 -9.57
CA PRO A 9 4.91 44.52 -10.80
C PRO A 9 4.28 45.92 -10.81
N ARG A 10 3.22 46.11 -10.02
CA ARG A 10 2.42 47.35 -9.97
C ARG A 10 2.61 48.17 -8.68
N VAL A 11 3.50 47.75 -7.78
CA VAL A 11 3.70 48.43 -6.48
C VAL A 11 5.00 49.22 -6.50
N ARG A 12 4.94 50.51 -6.15
CA ARG A 12 6.11 51.37 -6.06
C ARG A 12 7.02 50.90 -4.92
N GLY A 13 8.32 50.75 -5.19
CA GLY A 13 9.31 50.28 -4.22
C GLY A 13 9.47 48.76 -4.15
N ALA A 14 8.69 47.99 -4.92
CA ALA A 14 8.90 46.55 -5.11
C ALA A 14 9.62 46.27 -6.43
N TYR A 15 10.27 45.11 -6.52
CA TYR A 15 10.85 44.62 -7.77
C TYR A 15 9.74 44.22 -8.76
N ARG A 16 9.98 44.43 -10.06
CA ARG A 16 8.98 44.14 -11.09
C ARG A 16 8.96 42.66 -11.47
N THR A 17 10.12 42.01 -11.42
CA THR A 17 10.30 40.60 -11.77
C THR A 17 10.97 39.83 -10.64
N ILE A 18 10.82 38.52 -10.64
CA ILE A 18 11.51 37.62 -9.71
C ILE A 18 13.02 37.67 -9.98
N THR A 19 13.41 37.75 -11.26
CA THR A 19 14.81 37.83 -11.69
C THR A 19 15.52 39.07 -11.13
N GLU A 20 14.89 40.25 -11.18
CA GLU A 20 15.46 41.48 -10.61
C GLU A 20 15.65 41.35 -9.09
N ALA A 21 14.64 40.81 -8.40
CA ALA A 21 14.71 40.58 -6.96
C ALA A 21 15.82 39.59 -6.57
N LEU A 22 15.98 38.50 -7.33
CA LEU A 22 17.07 37.53 -7.15
C LEU A 22 18.45 38.16 -7.35
N GLY A 23 18.59 39.07 -8.32
CA GLY A 23 19.84 39.79 -8.57
C GLY A 23 20.29 40.61 -7.35
N ALA A 24 19.34 41.26 -6.69
CA ALA A 24 19.58 42.10 -5.51
C ALA A 24 19.55 41.34 -4.18
N ALA A 25 19.05 40.10 -4.15
CA ALA A 25 18.89 39.33 -2.93
C ALA A 25 20.23 38.85 -2.35
N PRO A 26 20.51 39.12 -1.05
CA PRO A 26 21.61 38.48 -0.34
C PRO A 26 21.29 36.99 -0.09
N ALA A 27 22.34 36.20 0.18
CA ALA A 27 22.15 34.81 0.59
C ALA A 27 21.32 34.72 1.88
N GLY A 28 20.40 33.76 1.95
CA GLY A 28 19.42 33.58 3.02
C GLY A 28 18.18 34.47 2.90
N ALA A 29 18.05 35.30 1.87
CA ALA A 29 16.88 36.18 1.73
C ALA A 29 15.58 35.42 1.44
N VAL A 30 14.49 35.96 1.97
CA VAL A 30 13.12 35.56 1.63
C VAL A 30 12.55 36.56 0.64
N ILE A 31 12.14 36.06 -0.53
CA ILE A 31 11.50 36.84 -1.60
C ILE A 31 10.01 36.56 -1.58
N SER A 32 9.24 37.59 -1.25
CA SER A 32 7.79 37.54 -1.12
C SER A 32 7.11 38.07 -2.38
N ILE A 33 6.40 37.20 -3.09
CA ILE A 33 5.90 37.44 -4.45
C ILE A 33 4.39 37.70 -4.41
N ALA A 34 3.96 38.84 -4.94
CA ALA A 34 2.55 39.18 -5.06
C ALA A 34 1.84 38.24 -6.05
N PRO A 35 0.51 38.03 -5.92
CA PRO A 35 -0.22 37.15 -6.83
C PRO A 35 -0.16 37.63 -8.29
N GLY A 36 -0.07 36.68 -9.21
CA GLY A 36 -0.05 36.99 -10.64
C GLY A 36 0.67 35.95 -11.49
N GLU A 37 0.66 36.19 -12.79
CA GLU A 37 1.45 35.44 -13.77
C GLU A 37 2.74 36.21 -14.10
N TYR A 38 3.87 35.54 -13.93
CA TYR A 38 5.22 36.05 -14.16
C TYR A 38 5.81 35.29 -15.35
N ARG A 39 6.05 36.00 -16.45
CA ARG A 39 6.62 35.43 -17.68
C ARG A 39 8.13 35.64 -17.71
N GLU A 40 8.85 34.73 -17.09
CA GLU A 40 10.31 34.82 -16.95
C GLU A 40 10.94 33.44 -16.70
N SER A 41 12.26 33.36 -16.85
CA SER A 41 13.09 32.27 -16.38
C SER A 41 14.20 32.86 -15.51
N PHE A 42 14.56 32.17 -14.43
CA PHE A 42 15.55 32.63 -13.46
C PHE A 42 16.44 31.50 -12.97
N ARG A 43 17.60 31.88 -12.44
CA ARG A 43 18.57 30.97 -11.85
C ARG A 43 18.81 31.29 -10.38
N LEU A 44 18.70 30.29 -9.53
CA LEU A 44 19.01 30.39 -8.10
C LEU A 44 20.49 30.11 -7.87
N ILE A 45 21.30 31.17 -7.84
CA ILE A 45 22.76 31.10 -7.66
C ILE A 45 23.22 31.35 -6.21
N ARG A 46 22.28 31.56 -5.29
CA ARG A 46 22.52 31.76 -3.86
C ARG A 46 21.37 31.11 -3.09
N LYS A 47 21.62 30.70 -1.84
CA LYS A 47 20.56 30.27 -0.91
C LYS A 47 19.49 31.35 -0.81
N VAL A 48 18.27 31.06 -1.24
CA VAL A 48 17.12 31.99 -1.17
C VAL A 48 15.83 31.19 -0.98
N SER A 49 14.79 31.85 -0.45
CA SER A 49 13.45 31.28 -0.33
C SER A 49 12.44 32.10 -1.12
N LEU A 50 11.74 31.47 -2.07
CA LEU A 50 10.65 32.07 -2.83
C LEU A 50 9.31 31.69 -2.20
N VAL A 51 8.50 32.69 -1.82
CA VAL A 51 7.21 32.49 -1.16
C VAL A 51 6.12 33.40 -1.76
N PRO A 52 4.91 32.88 -2.03
CA PRO A 52 3.77 33.68 -2.47
C PRO A 52 3.16 34.45 -1.30
N GLN A 53 2.71 35.68 -1.53
CA GLN A 53 2.07 36.52 -0.51
C GLN A 53 0.68 36.03 -0.09
N HIS A 54 -0.04 35.34 -0.98
CA HIS A 54 -1.44 34.92 -0.76
C HIS A 54 -1.58 33.40 -0.79
N GLY A 55 -0.55 32.69 -0.33
CA GLY A 55 -0.54 31.24 -0.20
C GLY A 55 -0.27 30.46 -1.49
N PRO A 56 -0.21 29.12 -1.41
CA PRO A 56 0.11 28.26 -2.54
C PRO A 56 -0.83 28.46 -3.73
N GLY A 57 -0.28 28.43 -4.94
CA GLY A 57 -1.04 28.59 -6.17
C GLY A 57 -1.29 30.03 -6.61
N SER A 58 -1.07 31.03 -5.73
CA SER A 58 -1.35 32.43 -6.08
C SER A 58 -0.36 33.04 -7.08
N VAL A 59 0.79 32.41 -7.27
CA VAL A 59 1.87 32.85 -8.16
C VAL A 59 2.13 31.79 -9.21
N THR A 60 2.00 32.17 -10.48
CA THR A 60 2.36 31.33 -11.63
C THR A 60 3.60 31.89 -12.31
N VAL A 61 4.65 31.08 -12.41
CA VAL A 61 5.84 31.38 -13.23
C VAL A 61 5.70 30.63 -14.56
N ALA A 62 5.42 31.37 -15.62
CA ALA A 62 5.31 30.84 -16.98
C ALA A 62 6.64 31.00 -17.71
N VAL A 63 7.39 29.90 -17.85
CA VAL A 63 8.74 29.88 -18.40
C VAL A 63 8.69 29.87 -19.93
N PRO A 64 9.19 30.91 -20.62
CA PRO A 64 9.20 30.95 -22.08
C PRO A 64 10.21 29.95 -22.67
N ALA A 65 9.88 29.31 -23.81
CA ALA A 65 10.75 28.32 -24.47
C ALA A 65 12.16 28.87 -24.76
N ALA A 66 12.24 30.12 -25.22
CA ALA A 66 13.51 30.76 -25.57
C ALA A 66 14.39 31.08 -24.35
N ALA A 67 13.86 31.06 -23.14
CA ALA A 67 14.57 31.46 -21.92
C ALA A 67 15.32 30.30 -21.24
N GLY A 68 15.09 29.05 -21.66
CA GLY A 68 15.64 27.86 -21.01
C GLY A 68 15.00 27.55 -19.65
N ALA A 69 15.34 26.37 -19.11
CA ALA A 69 14.83 25.88 -17.82
C ALA A 69 15.16 26.83 -16.66
N LEU A 70 14.28 26.90 -15.67
CA LEU A 70 14.63 27.41 -14.35
C LEU A 70 15.75 26.54 -13.78
N SER A 71 16.86 27.13 -13.33
CA SER A 71 17.95 26.33 -12.77
C SER A 71 18.35 26.73 -11.35
N VAL A 72 18.78 25.73 -10.59
CA VAL A 72 19.24 25.88 -9.21
C VAL A 72 20.70 25.45 -9.19
N ALA A 73 21.58 26.39 -8.85
CA ALA A 73 23.03 26.21 -8.83
C ALA A 73 23.63 26.46 -7.44
N ALA A 74 22.79 26.68 -6.44
CA ALA A 74 23.21 26.91 -5.06
C ALA A 74 22.54 25.91 -4.09
N PRO A 75 23.19 25.64 -2.95
CA PRO A 75 22.62 24.80 -1.90
C PRO A 75 21.43 25.47 -1.19
N ASP A 76 20.59 24.65 -0.57
CA ASP A 76 19.47 25.02 0.32
C ASP A 76 18.55 26.13 -0.25
N CYS A 77 18.29 26.09 -1.56
CA CYS A 77 17.27 26.93 -2.18
C CYS A 77 15.88 26.38 -1.87
N ARG A 78 14.90 27.26 -1.65
CA ARG A 78 13.54 26.87 -1.30
C ARG A 78 12.53 27.56 -2.20
N VAL A 79 11.58 26.78 -2.71
CA VAL A 79 10.42 27.28 -3.45
C VAL A 79 9.19 26.68 -2.80
N ASN A 80 8.33 27.54 -2.26
CA ASN A 80 7.11 27.13 -1.57
C ASN A 80 5.89 27.70 -2.31
N GLY A 81 4.94 26.85 -2.67
CA GLY A 81 3.61 27.28 -3.12
C GLY A 81 3.55 27.90 -4.52
N LEU A 82 4.60 27.79 -5.33
CA LEU A 82 4.60 28.33 -6.69
C LEU A 82 4.01 27.33 -7.70
N VAL A 83 3.35 27.85 -8.72
CA VAL A 83 3.01 27.09 -9.94
C VAL A 83 4.07 27.39 -10.99
N LEU A 84 4.86 26.40 -11.36
CA LEU A 84 5.84 26.48 -12.43
C LEU A 84 5.22 25.86 -13.69
N ARG A 85 5.14 26.64 -14.78
CA ARG A 85 4.51 26.22 -16.02
C ARG A 85 5.45 26.43 -17.19
N GLY A 86 5.84 25.36 -17.85
CA GLY A 86 6.58 25.42 -19.11
C GLY A 86 5.65 25.58 -20.31
N VAL A 87 6.24 25.56 -21.50
CA VAL A 87 5.52 25.61 -22.78
C VAL A 87 5.61 24.31 -23.56
N ASP A 88 6.65 23.52 -23.33
CA ASP A 88 6.82 22.22 -23.96
C ASP A 88 6.93 21.13 -22.88
N PRO A 89 5.98 20.18 -22.82
CA PRO A 89 6.02 19.08 -21.85
C PRO A 89 7.25 18.18 -22.02
N GLY A 90 7.87 18.16 -23.19
CA GLY A 90 9.05 17.36 -23.48
C GLY A 90 10.37 18.01 -23.10
N GLU A 91 10.38 19.27 -22.63
CA GLU A 91 11.59 20.00 -22.27
C GLU A 91 11.79 20.12 -20.76
N ALA A 92 13.04 20.38 -20.36
CA ALA A 92 13.36 20.66 -18.95
C ALA A 92 12.74 22.00 -18.55
N LEU A 93 11.87 21.98 -17.55
CA LEU A 93 11.28 23.18 -16.95
C LEU A 93 12.08 23.63 -15.74
N LEU A 94 12.53 22.67 -14.92
CA LEU A 94 13.28 22.91 -13.70
C LEU A 94 14.49 21.97 -13.65
N ARG A 95 15.67 22.54 -13.43
CA ARG A 95 16.93 21.81 -13.34
C ARG A 95 17.65 22.12 -12.04
N VAL A 96 17.85 21.10 -11.21
CA VAL A 96 18.78 21.16 -10.08
C VAL A 96 20.14 20.72 -10.60
N GLU A 97 21.08 21.65 -10.62
CA GLU A 97 22.43 21.41 -11.10
C GLU A 97 23.23 20.56 -10.12
N ASP A 98 24.39 20.09 -10.57
CA ASP A 98 25.35 19.37 -9.74
C ASP A 98 25.78 20.23 -8.54
N ALA A 99 25.94 19.62 -7.37
CA ALA A 99 26.22 20.30 -6.10
C ALA A 99 25.23 21.44 -5.75
N ALA A 100 23.97 21.35 -6.19
CA ALA A 100 22.90 22.27 -5.82
C ALA A 100 21.85 21.57 -4.95
N GLY A 101 21.10 22.36 -4.16
CA GLY A 101 20.08 21.85 -3.24
C GLY A 101 18.78 22.62 -3.40
N LEU A 102 17.68 21.90 -3.65
CA LEU A 102 16.35 22.49 -3.82
C LEU A 102 15.31 21.78 -2.95
N THR A 103 14.58 22.56 -2.16
CA THR A 103 13.32 22.15 -1.55
C THR A 103 12.14 22.73 -2.32
N LEU A 104 11.24 21.85 -2.77
CA LEU A 104 9.93 22.17 -3.31
C LEU A 104 8.86 21.82 -2.27
N GLU A 105 8.08 22.79 -1.84
CA GLU A 105 6.97 22.55 -0.91
C GLU A 105 5.67 23.11 -1.49
N HIS A 106 4.59 22.33 -1.51
CA HIS A 106 3.30 22.76 -2.06
C HIS A 106 3.36 23.30 -3.50
N CYS A 107 4.34 22.84 -4.30
CA CYS A 107 4.56 23.35 -5.64
C CYS A 107 3.79 22.53 -6.67
N VAL A 108 3.37 23.19 -7.75
CA VAL A 108 2.80 22.52 -8.93
C VAL A 108 3.70 22.78 -10.12
N ILE A 109 4.26 21.73 -10.69
CA ILE A 109 5.11 21.78 -11.88
C ILE A 109 4.31 21.18 -13.03
N SER A 110 4.18 21.92 -14.13
CA SER A 110 3.39 21.48 -15.27
C SER A 110 3.97 21.89 -16.61
N GLN A 111 3.67 21.13 -17.66
CA GLN A 111 4.13 21.42 -19.03
C GLN A 111 5.66 21.46 -19.12
N GLY A 112 6.32 20.47 -18.51
CA GLY A 112 7.76 20.25 -18.61
C GLY A 112 8.26 19.32 -17.49
N ARG A 113 9.51 18.86 -17.63
CA ARG A 113 10.12 17.91 -16.69
C ARG A 113 11.01 18.57 -15.63
N VAL A 114 11.22 17.85 -14.54
CA VAL A 114 12.22 18.17 -13.52
C VAL A 114 13.46 17.30 -13.73
N GLU A 115 14.63 17.92 -13.76
CA GLU A 115 15.93 17.23 -13.83
C GLU A 115 16.75 17.52 -12.58
N VAL A 116 17.37 16.47 -12.03
CA VAL A 116 18.35 16.58 -10.95
C VAL A 116 19.62 15.92 -11.41
N LEU A 117 20.67 16.72 -11.55
CA LEU A 117 21.91 16.31 -12.18
C LEU A 117 22.98 15.98 -11.14
N GLY A 118 23.59 14.82 -11.24
CA GLY A 118 24.87 14.48 -10.61
C GLY A 118 25.95 14.27 -11.65
N SER A 119 27.17 14.74 -11.38
CA SER A 119 28.30 14.59 -12.30
C SER A 119 29.02 13.24 -12.17
N ARG A 120 28.90 12.55 -11.03
CA ARG A 120 29.59 11.26 -10.82
C ARG A 120 28.72 10.10 -11.27
N ASN A 121 29.27 9.29 -12.17
CA ASN A 121 28.70 8.03 -12.59
C ASN A 121 29.64 6.91 -12.14
N HIS A 122 29.33 6.25 -11.02
CA HIS A 122 29.97 4.98 -10.73
C HIS A 122 29.22 3.85 -11.43
N ALA A 123 29.96 3.01 -12.16
CA ALA A 123 29.37 1.89 -12.89
C ALA A 123 29.05 0.68 -11.99
N THR A 124 29.61 0.67 -10.77
CA THR A 124 29.52 -0.47 -9.85
C THR A 124 28.49 -0.22 -8.75
N ARG A 125 27.67 -1.25 -8.49
CA ARG A 125 26.78 -1.30 -7.33
C ARG A 125 27.56 -0.99 -6.04
N PRO A 126 27.10 -0.06 -5.18
CA PRO A 126 27.75 0.19 -3.90
C PRO A 126 27.67 -1.01 -2.95
N ASP A 127 28.69 -1.21 -2.10
CA ASP A 127 28.78 -2.38 -1.20
C ASP A 127 27.66 -2.42 -0.14
N GLN A 128 27.25 -1.26 0.37
CA GLN A 128 26.14 -1.17 1.33
C GLN A 128 24.84 -1.58 0.63
N PRO A 129 24.09 -2.58 1.11
CA PRO A 129 22.84 -3.01 0.49
C PRO A 129 21.74 -1.93 0.60
N VAL A 130 20.80 -1.94 -0.35
CA VAL A 130 19.68 -0.98 -0.35
C VAL A 130 18.82 -1.03 0.93
N THR A 131 18.76 -2.18 1.59
CA THR A 131 18.04 -2.39 2.87
C THR A 131 18.62 -1.60 4.03
N ASP A 132 19.91 -1.27 3.98
CA ASP A 132 20.60 -0.56 5.06
C ASP A 132 20.51 0.96 4.89
N ILE A 133 19.87 1.44 3.83
CA ILE A 133 19.68 2.87 3.58
C ILE A 133 18.41 3.32 4.32
N PRO A 134 18.52 4.23 5.30
CA PRO A 134 17.36 4.72 6.04
C PRO A 134 16.38 5.46 5.12
N LEU A 135 15.15 4.93 5.01
CA LEU A 135 14.02 5.53 4.28
C LEU A 135 13.60 6.89 4.87
N ASN A 136 13.81 7.09 6.18
CA ASN A 136 13.42 8.29 6.93
C ASN A 136 14.47 9.41 6.90
N HIS A 137 15.61 9.24 6.23
CA HIS A 137 16.62 10.28 6.11
C HIS A 137 16.07 11.50 5.36
N ASP A 138 16.10 12.67 5.98
CA ASP A 138 15.40 13.88 5.51
C ASP A 138 16.16 14.68 4.45
N LEU A 139 17.42 14.30 4.15
CA LEU A 139 18.35 15.00 3.28
C LEU A 139 18.66 16.45 3.73
N ALA A 140 18.40 16.84 4.98
CA ALA A 140 18.60 18.21 5.43
C ALA A 140 20.08 18.62 5.38
N ALA A 141 20.99 17.72 5.79
CA ALA A 141 22.42 17.93 5.69
C ALA A 141 22.88 17.99 4.22
N ASP A 142 22.37 17.07 3.39
CA ASP A 142 22.69 17.00 1.95
C ASP A 142 22.19 18.24 1.18
N LEU A 143 21.06 18.82 1.57
CA LEU A 143 20.55 20.08 1.01
C LEU A 143 21.43 21.28 1.39
N ALA A 144 21.92 21.31 2.63
CA ALA A 144 22.75 22.40 3.15
C ALA A 144 24.17 22.36 2.57
N ASP A 145 24.70 21.16 2.39
CA ASP A 145 26.03 20.90 1.83
C ASP A 145 25.99 19.70 0.87
N PRO A 146 25.55 19.92 -0.40
CA PRO A 146 25.47 18.88 -1.41
C PRO A 146 26.88 18.48 -1.86
N THR A 147 27.47 17.55 -1.12
CA THR A 147 28.75 16.91 -1.44
C THR A 147 28.62 15.82 -2.51
N ALA A 148 27.38 15.37 -2.74
CA ALA A 148 26.93 14.43 -3.77
C ALA A 148 26.65 15.15 -5.11
N GLY A 149 25.78 14.59 -5.94
CA GLY A 149 25.13 15.32 -7.03
C GLY A 149 24.08 16.31 -6.53
N GLY A 150 23.28 16.85 -7.44
CA GLY A 150 22.14 17.70 -7.08
C GLY A 150 21.17 17.00 -6.12
N VAL A 151 20.62 17.77 -5.17
CA VAL A 151 19.73 17.30 -4.12
C VAL A 151 18.35 17.93 -4.27
N LEU A 152 17.31 17.11 -4.41
CA LEU A 152 15.92 17.53 -4.48
C LEU A 152 15.10 16.97 -3.32
N VAL A 153 14.44 17.83 -2.56
CA VAL A 153 13.40 17.43 -1.63
C VAL A 153 12.08 18.02 -2.09
N ALA A 154 11.12 17.17 -2.46
CA ALA A 154 9.78 17.60 -2.84
C ALA A 154 8.76 17.10 -1.81
N ARG A 155 7.95 18.02 -1.27
CA ARG A 155 6.93 17.73 -0.27
C ARG A 155 5.58 18.27 -0.72
N ARG A 156 4.52 17.46 -0.62
CA ARG A 156 3.14 17.86 -0.95
C ARG A 156 3.02 18.55 -2.31
N SER A 157 3.81 18.09 -3.27
CA SER A 157 4.01 18.73 -4.56
C SER A 157 3.44 17.88 -5.68
N ARG A 158 3.12 18.50 -6.82
CA ARG A 158 2.55 17.81 -7.98
C ARG A 158 3.36 18.09 -9.24
N LEU A 159 3.73 17.04 -9.95
CA LEU A 159 4.33 17.12 -11.28
C LEU A 159 3.30 16.56 -12.27
N ARG A 160 2.94 17.34 -13.28
CA ARG A 160 1.91 16.91 -14.24
C ARG A 160 2.18 17.31 -15.67
N ALA A 161 1.56 16.63 -16.62
CA ALA A 161 1.60 16.98 -18.04
C ALA A 161 3.04 17.13 -18.55
N ALA A 162 3.84 16.09 -18.39
CA ALA A 162 5.20 15.98 -18.91
C ALA A 162 5.26 14.93 -20.01
N ARG A 163 6.21 15.06 -20.94
CA ARG A 163 6.49 14.11 -22.02
C ARG A 163 7.89 13.53 -21.83
N HIS A 164 8.09 12.29 -22.23
CA HIS A 164 9.28 11.46 -22.03
C HIS A 164 9.52 11.05 -20.59
N THR A 165 9.70 12.02 -19.67
CA THR A 165 9.90 11.77 -18.25
C THR A 165 9.38 12.95 -17.41
N ALA A 166 8.72 12.73 -16.27
CA ALA A 166 8.33 13.84 -15.38
C ALA A 166 9.44 14.24 -14.39
N LEU A 167 10.10 13.27 -13.76
CA LEU A 167 11.28 13.48 -12.90
C LEU A 167 12.44 12.61 -13.37
N HIS A 168 13.58 13.23 -13.65
CA HIS A 168 14.79 12.54 -14.11
C HIS A 168 15.95 12.81 -13.15
N LEU A 169 16.47 11.74 -12.54
CA LEU A 169 17.66 11.76 -11.70
C LEU A 169 18.81 11.07 -12.45
N THR A 170 19.97 11.73 -12.49
CA THR A 170 21.15 11.23 -13.19
C THR A 170 22.41 11.34 -12.31
N GLY A 171 23.44 10.55 -12.61
CA GLY A 171 24.69 10.60 -11.85
C GLY A 171 24.49 10.12 -10.42
N ASP A 172 25.04 10.85 -9.46
CA ASP A 172 24.92 10.63 -8.01
C ASP A 172 23.92 11.59 -7.36
N ALA A 173 22.91 12.03 -8.12
CA ALA A 173 21.82 12.86 -7.62
C ALA A 173 21.04 12.17 -6.49
N LEU A 174 20.56 12.97 -5.53
CA LEU A 174 19.73 12.54 -4.42
C LEU A 174 18.36 13.17 -4.52
N ALA A 175 17.30 12.38 -4.33
CA ALA A 175 15.95 12.90 -4.25
C ALA A 175 15.16 12.28 -3.10
N ARG A 176 14.39 13.11 -2.40
CA ARG A 176 13.35 12.70 -1.45
C ARG A 176 12.00 13.25 -1.90
N LEU A 177 11.02 12.39 -2.05
CA LEU A 177 9.64 12.76 -2.41
C LEU A 177 8.70 12.34 -1.29
N ASP A 178 8.10 13.30 -0.59
CA ASP A 178 7.13 13.05 0.48
C ASP A 178 5.74 13.57 0.04
N ASP A 179 4.73 12.70 0.03
CA ASP A 179 3.36 13.03 -0.43
C ASP A 179 3.37 13.79 -1.77
N THR A 180 4.07 13.23 -2.75
CA THR A 180 4.20 13.82 -4.08
C THR A 180 3.34 13.06 -5.06
N ALA A 181 2.63 13.77 -5.93
CA ALA A 181 1.85 13.18 -7.01
C ALA A 181 2.49 13.47 -8.37
N ILE A 182 2.57 12.45 -9.21
CA ILE A 182 3.03 12.53 -10.60
C ILE A 182 1.91 12.00 -11.50
N GLU A 183 1.39 12.86 -12.35
CA GLU A 183 0.14 12.61 -13.10
C GLU A 183 0.32 13.01 -14.58
N ASP A 184 -0.50 12.42 -15.47
CA ASP A 184 -0.56 12.81 -16.89
C ASP A 184 0.79 12.81 -17.62
N VAL A 185 1.58 11.76 -17.47
CA VAL A 185 2.92 11.68 -18.07
C VAL A 185 2.91 10.90 -19.38
N GLU A 186 3.18 11.54 -20.51
CA GLU A 186 3.41 10.84 -21.78
C GLU A 186 4.83 10.25 -21.82
N GLY A 187 5.07 9.20 -21.05
CA GLY A 187 6.36 8.52 -20.96
C GLY A 187 6.56 7.85 -19.61
N ILE A 188 7.72 8.06 -19.01
CA ILE A 188 8.11 7.50 -17.71
C ILE A 188 7.76 8.49 -16.59
N GLY A 189 7.11 8.05 -15.51
CA GLY A 189 6.85 8.95 -14.37
C GLY A 189 8.15 9.44 -13.73
N VAL A 190 8.94 8.51 -13.20
CA VAL A 190 10.27 8.80 -12.63
C VAL A 190 11.34 7.92 -13.27
N ALA A 191 12.41 8.53 -13.77
CA ALA A 191 13.58 7.85 -14.29
C ALA A 191 14.79 8.12 -13.38
N VAL A 192 15.44 7.06 -12.91
CA VAL A 192 16.62 7.11 -12.05
C VAL A 192 17.76 6.35 -12.71
N SER A 193 18.92 6.98 -12.83
CA SER A 193 20.08 6.46 -13.57
C SER A 193 21.40 6.84 -12.90
N GLY A 194 22.51 6.26 -13.35
CA GLY A 194 23.82 6.41 -12.68
C GLY A 194 23.84 5.70 -11.32
N THR A 195 24.27 6.40 -10.27
CA THR A 195 24.19 5.98 -8.86
C THR A 195 23.16 6.76 -8.06
N ALA A 196 22.20 7.40 -8.75
CA ALA A 196 21.25 8.28 -8.11
C ALA A 196 20.38 7.51 -7.12
N VAL A 197 20.00 8.18 -6.03
CA VAL A 197 19.19 7.60 -4.96
C VAL A 197 17.87 8.36 -4.87
N LEU A 198 16.78 7.63 -5.11
CA LEU A 198 15.42 8.11 -4.88
C LEU A 198 14.85 7.48 -3.62
N ARG A 199 14.47 8.33 -2.67
CA ARG A 199 13.66 7.96 -1.49
C ARG A 199 12.28 8.55 -1.66
N ALA A 200 11.25 7.74 -1.51
CA ALA A 200 9.88 8.23 -1.64
C ALA A 200 8.96 7.65 -0.57
N ASP A 201 8.18 8.51 0.05
CA ASP A 201 7.15 8.17 1.02
C ASP A 201 5.83 8.79 0.57
N GLN A 202 4.77 7.98 0.50
CA GLN A 202 3.47 8.42 -0.02
C GLN A 202 3.55 8.99 -1.46
N LEU A 203 4.47 8.50 -2.29
CA LEU A 203 4.53 8.87 -3.71
C LEU A 203 3.38 8.21 -4.47
N ARG A 204 2.65 9.00 -5.26
CA ARG A 204 1.59 8.52 -6.15
C ARG A 204 1.96 8.82 -7.59
N VAL A 205 2.18 7.79 -8.39
CA VAL A 205 2.41 7.92 -9.84
C VAL A 205 1.21 7.36 -10.57
N HIS A 206 0.48 8.22 -11.28
CA HIS A 206 -0.71 7.87 -12.04
C HIS A 206 -0.47 8.01 -13.54
N GLY A 207 -0.65 6.89 -14.24
CA GLY A 207 -0.70 6.86 -15.68
C GLY A 207 0.65 6.99 -16.38
N GLY A 208 0.59 6.80 -17.69
CA GLY A 208 1.62 7.17 -18.64
C GLY A 208 1.86 6.13 -19.72
N SER A 209 2.42 6.53 -20.85
CA SER A 209 2.65 5.59 -21.98
C SER A 209 3.85 4.64 -21.74
N GLY A 210 4.70 4.95 -20.74
CA GLY A 210 5.87 4.18 -20.34
C GLY A 210 5.70 3.46 -19.01
N SER A 211 6.82 3.26 -18.29
CA SER A 211 6.79 2.72 -16.92
C SER A 211 6.48 3.83 -15.91
N ALA A 212 5.76 3.54 -14.83
CA ALA A 212 5.56 4.55 -13.78
C ALA A 212 6.90 4.94 -13.13
N LEU A 213 7.75 3.95 -12.85
CA LEU A 213 9.12 4.17 -12.38
C LEU A 213 10.12 3.30 -13.13
N ARG A 214 11.27 3.86 -13.50
CA ARG A 214 12.40 3.14 -14.09
C ARG A 214 13.71 3.44 -13.37
N ALA A 215 14.38 2.40 -12.88
CA ALA A 215 15.72 2.43 -12.30
C ALA A 215 16.70 1.68 -13.22
N ARG A 216 17.86 2.25 -13.49
CA ARG A 216 18.90 1.67 -14.35
C ARG A 216 20.31 1.95 -13.82
N ASP A 217 21.32 1.41 -14.48
CA ASP A 217 22.73 1.48 -14.09
C ASP A 217 22.92 0.95 -12.64
N ALA A 218 23.50 1.71 -11.72
CA ALA A 218 23.69 1.33 -10.31
C ALA A 218 22.80 2.17 -9.35
N SER A 219 21.68 2.67 -9.85
CA SER A 219 20.76 3.53 -9.10
C SER A 219 19.99 2.78 -8.01
N ARG A 220 19.46 3.52 -7.05
CA ARG A 220 18.72 2.99 -5.91
C ARG A 220 17.39 3.66 -5.75
N VAL A 221 16.34 2.85 -5.59
CA VAL A 221 14.97 3.33 -5.38
C VAL A 221 14.40 2.71 -4.12
N LEU A 222 13.98 3.57 -3.19
CA LEU A 222 13.38 3.17 -1.95
C LEU A 222 11.98 3.78 -1.87
N LEU A 223 10.96 2.93 -1.86
CA LEU A 223 9.56 3.32 -1.81
C LEU A 223 8.92 2.80 -0.52
N ARG A 224 8.27 3.71 0.21
CA ARG A 224 7.43 3.37 1.36
C ARG A 224 6.02 3.89 1.14
N ALA A 225 5.02 3.07 1.46
CA ALA A 225 3.61 3.44 1.45
C ALA A 225 3.19 4.18 0.16
N SER A 226 3.78 3.78 -0.98
CA SER A 226 3.69 4.47 -2.26
C SER A 226 2.85 3.67 -3.26
N GLY A 227 2.26 4.38 -4.22
CA GLY A 227 1.34 3.82 -5.21
C GLY A 227 1.78 4.09 -6.65
N LEU A 228 1.87 3.04 -7.46
CA LEU A 228 2.17 3.08 -8.88
C LEU A 228 0.97 2.54 -9.66
N PHE A 229 0.26 3.41 -10.40
CA PHE A 229 -1.05 3.09 -10.96
C PHE A 229 -1.10 3.31 -12.48
N GLY A 230 -1.69 2.36 -13.21
CA GLY A 230 -2.10 2.57 -14.61
C GLY A 230 -0.94 2.78 -15.59
N ALA A 231 0.23 2.19 -15.34
CA ALA A 231 1.40 2.34 -16.21
C ALA A 231 1.18 1.66 -17.57
N GLY A 232 1.44 2.36 -18.68
CA GLY A 232 1.34 1.84 -20.05
C GLY A 232 2.38 0.78 -20.41
N ARG A 233 3.40 0.61 -19.55
CA ARG A 233 4.30 -0.54 -19.57
C ARG A 233 4.34 -1.22 -18.20
N ASN A 234 5.38 -0.97 -17.42
CA ASN A 234 5.57 -1.62 -16.13
C ASN A 234 5.27 -0.64 -14.99
N GLY A 235 4.78 -1.12 -13.85
CA GLY A 235 4.71 -0.27 -12.65
C GLY A 235 6.11 0.17 -12.25
N LEU A 236 6.98 -0.80 -11.97
CA LEU A 236 8.40 -0.59 -11.72
C LEU A 236 9.25 -1.42 -12.68
N LEU A 237 10.24 -0.78 -13.31
CA LEU A 237 11.26 -1.44 -14.13
C LEU A 237 12.64 -1.19 -13.51
N VAL A 238 13.33 -2.25 -13.09
CA VAL A 238 14.70 -2.18 -12.55
C VAL A 238 15.64 -2.93 -13.49
N GLN A 239 16.74 -2.30 -13.89
CA GLN A 239 17.65 -2.82 -14.91
C GLN A 239 19.11 -2.65 -14.50
N ASP A 240 20.01 -3.27 -15.27
CA ASP A 240 21.45 -3.25 -15.06
C ASP A 240 21.83 -3.75 -13.65
N ALA A 241 22.49 -2.93 -12.83
CA ALA A 241 22.87 -3.25 -11.45
C ALA A 241 21.97 -2.56 -10.40
N ALA A 242 20.88 -1.91 -10.83
CA ALA A 242 20.05 -1.10 -9.96
C ALA A 242 19.36 -1.93 -8.87
N GLU A 243 19.03 -1.26 -7.76
CA GLU A 243 18.42 -1.86 -6.58
C GLU A 243 17.12 -1.15 -6.20
N ALA A 244 16.11 -1.93 -5.85
CA ALA A 244 14.83 -1.40 -5.38
C ALA A 244 14.42 -2.01 -4.04
N LEU A 245 13.94 -1.18 -3.12
CA LEU A 245 13.28 -1.58 -1.88
C LEU A 245 11.86 -1.01 -1.87
N LEU A 246 10.86 -1.87 -1.70
CA LEU A 246 9.45 -1.50 -1.64
C LEU A 246 8.84 -2.04 -0.34
N THR A 247 8.29 -1.15 0.48
CA THR A 247 7.61 -1.49 1.73
C THR A 247 6.21 -0.88 1.73
N ASP A 248 5.19 -1.66 2.05
CA ASP A 248 3.78 -1.23 2.11
C ASP A 248 3.29 -0.56 0.81
N CYS A 249 3.80 -0.98 -0.35
CA CYS A 249 3.51 -0.34 -1.63
C CYS A 249 2.34 -0.99 -2.37
N ARG A 250 1.73 -0.23 -3.28
CA ARG A 250 0.69 -0.69 -4.21
C ARG A 250 1.13 -0.49 -5.65
N VAL A 251 1.05 -1.55 -6.45
CA VAL A 251 1.31 -1.49 -7.90
C VAL A 251 0.10 -2.05 -8.63
N GLU A 252 -0.62 -1.22 -9.37
CA GLU A 252 -1.91 -1.62 -9.93
C GLU A 252 -2.05 -1.27 -11.42
N ASN A 253 -2.74 -2.14 -12.16
CA ASN A 253 -3.16 -1.90 -13.54
C ASN A 253 -2.01 -1.59 -14.52
N ALA A 254 -0.87 -2.26 -14.37
CA ALA A 254 0.22 -2.15 -15.32
C ALA A 254 -0.12 -2.88 -16.63
N ALA A 255 0.01 -2.21 -17.77
CA ALA A 255 -0.31 -2.79 -19.08
C ALA A 255 0.69 -3.88 -19.53
N ARG A 256 1.80 -4.08 -18.81
CA ARG A 256 2.71 -5.21 -18.94
C ARG A 256 2.91 -5.89 -17.59
N SER A 257 4.04 -5.63 -16.93
CA SER A 257 4.38 -6.28 -15.66
C SER A 257 4.23 -5.30 -14.50
N GLY A 258 3.76 -5.75 -13.34
CA GLY A 258 3.71 -4.90 -12.14
C GLY A 258 5.12 -4.44 -11.79
N ILE A 259 6.00 -5.41 -11.53
CA ILE A 259 7.44 -5.20 -11.31
C ILE A 259 8.22 -6.06 -12.29
N ARG A 260 9.20 -5.47 -12.98
CA ARG A 260 10.14 -6.19 -13.85
C ARG A 260 11.59 -5.92 -13.45
N LEU A 261 12.37 -7.00 -13.32
CA LEU A 261 13.81 -6.96 -13.11
C LEU A 261 14.53 -7.58 -14.31
N ASP A 262 15.49 -6.85 -14.88
CA ASP A 262 16.32 -7.28 -16.00
C ASP A 262 17.82 -7.25 -15.63
N HIS A 263 18.67 -7.90 -16.42
CA HIS A 263 20.13 -7.92 -16.25
C HIS A 263 20.59 -8.46 -14.89
N THR A 264 21.21 -7.65 -14.02
CA THR A 264 21.70 -8.05 -12.69
C THR A 264 20.95 -7.34 -11.56
N ALA A 265 19.77 -6.79 -11.87
CA ALA A 265 18.96 -6.00 -10.95
C ALA A 265 18.56 -6.77 -9.70
N ARG A 266 18.39 -6.06 -8.58
CA ARG A 266 17.92 -6.62 -7.32
C ARG A 266 16.69 -5.87 -6.83
N ALA A 267 15.72 -6.60 -6.29
CA ALA A 267 14.62 -5.97 -5.57
C ALA A 267 14.25 -6.73 -4.29
N GLU A 268 13.95 -5.98 -3.26
CA GLU A 268 13.32 -6.45 -2.03
C GLU A 268 11.93 -5.82 -1.90
N ILE A 269 10.92 -6.67 -1.72
CA ILE A 269 9.51 -6.26 -1.72
C ILE A 269 8.86 -6.84 -0.47
N GLU A 270 8.32 -5.97 0.38
CA GLU A 270 7.77 -6.32 1.68
C GLU A 270 6.36 -5.74 1.84
N GLU A 271 5.44 -6.56 2.36
CA GLU A 271 4.06 -6.17 2.74
C GLU A 271 3.30 -5.37 1.66
N SER A 272 3.61 -5.66 0.40
CA SER A 272 3.12 -4.89 -0.75
C SER A 272 2.04 -5.65 -1.52
N THR A 273 1.19 -4.90 -2.23
CA THR A 273 0.14 -5.47 -3.07
C THR A 273 0.37 -5.12 -4.54
N LEU A 274 0.38 -6.13 -5.39
CA LEU A 274 0.46 -6.02 -6.85
C LEU A 274 -0.83 -6.54 -7.45
N ARG A 275 -1.50 -5.73 -8.25
CA ARG A 275 -2.84 -6.03 -8.73
C ARG A 275 -3.01 -5.75 -10.23
N ASP A 276 -3.67 -6.68 -10.92
CA ASP A 276 -4.19 -6.52 -12.28
C ASP A 276 -3.11 -6.07 -13.30
N ALA A 277 -1.88 -6.60 -13.15
CA ALA A 277 -0.84 -6.46 -14.16
C ALA A 277 -1.15 -7.39 -15.35
N ARG A 278 -1.20 -6.85 -16.57
CA ARG A 278 -1.68 -7.59 -17.75
C ARG A 278 -0.93 -8.89 -18.02
N LEU A 279 0.41 -8.86 -17.92
CA LEU A 279 1.27 -10.00 -18.25
C LEU A 279 1.78 -10.71 -16.99
N SER A 280 2.43 -9.99 -16.09
CA SER A 280 2.99 -10.61 -14.88
C SER A 280 2.95 -9.67 -13.69
N GLY A 281 2.53 -10.16 -12.52
CA GLY A 281 2.66 -9.38 -11.29
C GLY A 281 4.12 -9.01 -11.03
N VAL A 282 4.99 -10.03 -11.00
CA VAL A 282 6.45 -9.89 -10.94
C VAL A 282 7.11 -10.69 -12.07
N GLU A 283 8.05 -10.09 -12.78
CA GLU A 283 8.86 -10.74 -13.83
C GLU A 283 10.35 -10.53 -13.56
N VAL A 284 11.11 -11.61 -13.42
CA VAL A 284 12.58 -11.57 -13.18
C VAL A 284 13.28 -12.23 -14.35
N ARG A 285 14.33 -11.60 -14.89
CA ARG A 285 15.04 -12.05 -16.10
C ARG A 285 16.55 -12.03 -15.93
N ASP A 286 17.22 -12.74 -16.83
CA ASP A 286 18.68 -12.73 -16.99
C ASP A 286 19.42 -13.25 -15.73
N GLN A 287 20.11 -12.39 -14.99
CA GLN A 287 20.80 -12.67 -13.71
C GLN A 287 20.22 -11.81 -12.58
N ALA A 288 18.98 -11.34 -12.74
CA ALA A 288 18.31 -10.55 -11.72
C ALA A 288 17.76 -11.46 -10.62
N ARG A 289 17.55 -10.91 -9.42
CA ARG A 289 16.97 -11.64 -8.30
C ARG A 289 15.99 -10.79 -7.51
N VAL A 290 14.96 -11.43 -6.98
CA VAL A 290 13.96 -10.79 -6.13
C VAL A 290 13.82 -11.51 -4.80
N THR A 291 13.64 -10.75 -3.73
CA THR A 291 13.19 -11.23 -2.43
C THR A 291 11.81 -10.64 -2.14
N MET A 292 10.81 -11.50 -1.90
CA MET A 292 9.44 -11.10 -1.61
C MET A 292 9.01 -11.64 -0.24
N ARG A 293 8.48 -10.77 0.63
CA ARG A 293 7.98 -11.13 1.97
C ARG A 293 6.59 -10.54 2.19
N GLY A 294 5.60 -11.38 2.50
CA GLY A 294 4.23 -10.91 2.78
C GLY A 294 3.52 -10.27 1.56
N VAL A 295 4.00 -10.52 0.35
CA VAL A 295 3.51 -9.85 -0.86
C VAL A 295 2.23 -10.53 -1.36
N ARG A 296 1.24 -9.71 -1.73
CA ARG A 296 -0.01 -10.14 -2.36
C ARG A 296 -0.01 -9.81 -3.85
N VAL A 297 -0.13 -10.82 -4.70
CA VAL A 297 -0.26 -10.67 -6.16
C VAL A 297 -1.66 -11.13 -6.59
N VAL A 298 -2.44 -10.23 -7.19
CA VAL A 298 -3.85 -10.48 -7.55
C VAL A 298 -4.11 -10.16 -9.01
N GLY A 299 -4.76 -11.08 -9.73
CA GLY A 299 -5.12 -10.87 -11.14
C GLY A 299 -3.92 -10.79 -12.08
N GLY A 300 -4.19 -10.77 -13.39
CA GLY A 300 -3.17 -10.81 -14.44
C GLY A 300 -3.04 -12.16 -15.13
N GLU A 301 -2.13 -12.25 -16.10
CA GLU A 301 -1.83 -13.51 -16.79
C GLU A 301 -0.98 -14.46 -15.91
N THR A 302 0.21 -14.05 -15.49
CA THR A 302 1.04 -14.82 -14.54
C THR A 302 1.24 -14.05 -13.23
N GLY A 303 1.20 -14.72 -12.08
CA GLY A 303 1.47 -14.05 -10.80
C GLY A 303 2.94 -13.66 -10.66
N VAL A 304 3.82 -14.66 -10.56
CA VAL A 304 5.28 -14.47 -10.49
C VAL A 304 5.94 -15.31 -11.57
N ARG A 305 6.73 -14.67 -12.44
CA ARG A 305 7.49 -15.31 -13.53
C ARG A 305 8.99 -15.11 -13.31
N LEU A 306 9.72 -16.20 -13.19
CA LEU A 306 11.16 -16.23 -12.95
C LEU A 306 11.87 -16.85 -14.15
N ARG A 307 12.70 -16.05 -14.82
CA ARG A 307 13.48 -16.39 -16.01
C ARG A 307 14.98 -16.13 -15.77
N SER A 308 15.41 -16.31 -14.53
CA SER A 308 16.76 -16.04 -14.06
C SER A 308 17.35 -17.30 -13.45
N THR A 309 18.64 -17.53 -13.69
CA THR A 309 19.38 -18.63 -13.06
C THR A 309 19.81 -18.31 -11.63
N GLU A 310 19.70 -17.04 -11.22
CA GLU A 310 19.98 -16.60 -9.85
C GLU A 310 18.79 -16.91 -8.94
N GLU A 311 19.06 -17.42 -7.73
CA GLU A 311 18.03 -17.81 -6.79
C GLU A 311 17.17 -16.61 -6.36
N SER A 312 15.88 -16.68 -6.65
CA SER A 312 14.87 -15.73 -6.15
C SER A 312 14.09 -16.33 -4.97
N THR A 313 13.75 -15.50 -3.98
CA THR A 313 13.14 -15.94 -2.73
C THR A 313 11.74 -15.37 -2.55
N LEU A 314 10.76 -16.23 -2.30
CA LEU A 314 9.37 -15.86 -2.00
C LEU A 314 8.98 -16.44 -0.63
N LEU A 315 8.63 -15.57 0.32
CA LEU A 315 8.29 -15.95 1.70
C LEU A 315 6.90 -15.42 2.06
N HIS A 316 6.03 -16.31 2.53
CA HIS A 316 4.72 -15.94 3.09
C HIS A 316 3.87 -15.07 2.15
N CYS A 317 4.00 -15.28 0.84
CA CYS A 317 3.30 -14.53 -0.20
C CYS A 317 1.95 -15.18 -0.56
N SER A 318 1.04 -14.39 -1.12
CA SER A 318 -0.22 -14.90 -1.70
C SER A 318 -0.35 -14.49 -3.17
N VAL A 319 -0.63 -15.47 -4.03
CA VAL A 319 -0.85 -15.27 -5.46
C VAL A 319 -2.25 -15.77 -5.78
N THR A 320 -3.13 -14.92 -6.31
CA THR A 320 -4.55 -15.28 -6.46
C THR A 320 -5.17 -14.74 -7.74
N GLY A 321 -6.04 -15.53 -8.37
CA GLY A 321 -6.90 -15.07 -9.47
C GLY A 321 -6.17 -14.83 -10.79
N GLN A 322 -5.07 -15.55 -11.04
CA GLN A 322 -4.32 -15.44 -12.29
C GLN A 322 -5.08 -16.14 -13.43
N GLN A 323 -5.12 -15.55 -14.62
CA GLN A 323 -5.73 -16.18 -15.81
C GLN A 323 -4.87 -17.34 -16.33
N GLY A 324 -3.55 -17.21 -16.20
CA GLY A 324 -2.55 -18.21 -16.53
C GLY A 324 -2.01 -18.90 -15.27
N ASN A 325 -0.70 -18.82 -15.07
CA ASN A 325 0.00 -19.53 -14.01
C ASN A 325 0.11 -18.69 -12.73
N GLY A 326 0.06 -19.32 -11.56
CA GLY A 326 0.35 -18.63 -10.30
C GLY A 326 1.83 -18.25 -10.18
N VAL A 327 2.68 -19.25 -9.98
CA VAL A 327 4.14 -19.13 -9.95
C VAL A 327 4.72 -19.93 -11.11
N GLU A 328 5.63 -19.31 -11.86
CA GLU A 328 6.21 -19.84 -13.08
C GLU A 328 7.73 -19.70 -13.03
N LEU A 329 8.44 -20.83 -13.03
CA LEU A 329 9.87 -20.93 -13.28
C LEU A 329 10.04 -21.29 -14.76
N GLU A 330 10.65 -20.41 -15.55
CA GLU A 330 11.05 -20.72 -16.93
C GLU A 330 12.36 -21.51 -16.96
N SER A 331 12.73 -22.01 -18.14
CA SER A 331 13.80 -22.99 -18.30
C SER A 331 15.12 -22.60 -17.62
N GLY A 332 15.63 -23.50 -16.77
CA GLY A 332 16.87 -23.33 -16.01
C GLY A 332 16.79 -22.36 -14.83
N ALA A 333 15.59 -21.87 -14.46
CA ALA A 333 15.44 -20.97 -13.31
C ALA A 333 15.60 -21.71 -11.97
N ASP A 334 15.93 -20.96 -10.92
CA ASP A 334 15.99 -21.46 -9.54
C ASP A 334 15.24 -20.54 -8.57
N ALA A 335 14.61 -21.11 -7.55
CA ALA A 335 13.88 -20.35 -6.55
C ALA A 335 13.73 -21.07 -5.21
N ARG A 336 13.63 -20.26 -4.16
CA ARG A 336 13.26 -20.68 -2.82
C ARG A 336 11.90 -20.10 -2.44
N VAL A 337 10.91 -20.97 -2.33
CA VAL A 337 9.51 -20.60 -2.11
C VAL A 337 9.05 -21.23 -0.80
N ARG A 338 8.67 -20.42 0.20
CA ARG A 338 8.24 -20.91 1.51
C ARG A 338 6.94 -20.26 1.98
N GLY A 339 5.99 -21.07 2.42
CA GLY A 339 4.73 -20.57 3.00
C GLY A 339 3.89 -19.79 2.00
N VAL A 340 4.03 -20.06 0.70
CA VAL A 340 3.32 -19.35 -0.35
C VAL A 340 1.98 -20.01 -0.63
N ARG A 341 0.93 -19.20 -0.74
CA ARG A 341 -0.41 -19.64 -1.12
C ARG A 341 -0.73 -19.20 -2.54
N VAL A 342 -0.96 -20.16 -3.43
CA VAL A 342 -1.43 -19.95 -4.80
C VAL A 342 -2.86 -20.42 -4.91
N ALA A 343 -3.78 -19.54 -5.31
CA ALA A 343 -5.20 -19.88 -5.38
C ALA A 343 -5.87 -19.39 -6.66
N ARG A 344 -6.83 -20.16 -7.18
CA ARG A 344 -7.70 -19.74 -8.29
C ARG A 344 -6.90 -19.31 -9.53
N SER A 345 -5.90 -20.11 -9.90
CA SER A 345 -5.15 -19.88 -11.15
C SER A 345 -5.84 -20.62 -12.31
N GLY A 346 -6.02 -19.95 -13.44
CA GLY A 346 -6.72 -20.50 -14.61
C GLY A 346 -5.95 -21.62 -15.31
N LYS A 347 -4.62 -21.63 -15.18
CA LYS A 347 -3.75 -22.75 -15.58
C LYS A 347 -3.17 -23.45 -14.36
N HIS A 348 -1.84 -23.56 -14.28
CA HIS A 348 -1.14 -24.23 -13.20
C HIS A 348 -1.02 -23.30 -11.99
N GLY A 349 -1.07 -23.85 -10.78
CA GLY A 349 -0.70 -23.09 -9.60
C GLY A 349 0.80 -22.82 -9.58
N VAL A 350 1.60 -23.89 -9.71
CA VAL A 350 3.05 -23.82 -9.85
C VAL A 350 3.46 -24.52 -11.14
N MET A 351 4.17 -23.81 -12.01
CA MET A 351 4.77 -24.36 -13.23
C MET A 351 6.30 -24.29 -13.13
N VAL A 352 6.94 -25.45 -13.15
CA VAL A 352 8.40 -25.60 -13.17
C VAL A 352 8.82 -25.99 -14.58
N GLY A 353 9.48 -25.08 -15.29
CA GLY A 353 9.92 -25.25 -16.68
C GLY A 353 11.12 -26.18 -16.83
N GLU A 354 11.52 -26.42 -18.07
CA GLU A 354 12.57 -27.38 -18.43
C GLU A 354 13.92 -27.12 -17.73
N GLY A 355 14.52 -28.16 -17.17
CA GLY A 355 15.82 -28.07 -16.48
C GLY A 355 15.83 -27.15 -15.24
N SER A 356 14.67 -26.65 -14.81
CA SER A 356 14.57 -25.71 -13.71
C SER A 356 14.67 -26.43 -12.37
N ARG A 357 15.17 -25.69 -11.40
CA ARG A 357 15.27 -26.10 -10.00
C ARG A 357 14.34 -25.24 -9.17
N GLY A 358 14.09 -25.67 -7.97
CA GLY A 358 13.30 -24.90 -7.03
C GLY A 358 12.97 -25.70 -5.79
N THR A 359 12.94 -25.01 -4.66
CA THR A 359 12.53 -25.56 -3.38
C THR A 359 11.21 -24.92 -2.97
N PHE A 360 10.21 -25.76 -2.70
CA PHE A 360 8.87 -25.35 -2.31
C PHE A 360 8.58 -25.97 -0.95
N ASP A 361 8.56 -25.13 0.07
CA ASP A 361 8.39 -25.51 1.47
C ASP A 361 7.04 -25.01 1.99
N HIS A 362 6.17 -25.91 2.46
CA HIS A 362 4.90 -25.58 3.11
C HIS A 362 4.01 -24.65 2.27
N CYS A 363 3.91 -24.93 0.96
CA CYS A 363 3.12 -24.13 0.04
C CYS A 363 1.74 -24.74 -0.20
N ASP A 364 0.73 -23.88 -0.36
CA ASP A 364 -0.64 -24.28 -0.63
C ASP A 364 -1.01 -23.93 -2.08
N VAL A 365 -1.52 -24.90 -2.83
CA VAL A 365 -2.02 -24.69 -4.19
C VAL A 365 -3.49 -25.09 -4.26
N ILE A 366 -4.36 -24.14 -4.59
CA ILE A 366 -5.81 -24.26 -4.38
C ILE A 366 -6.59 -23.92 -5.65
N ALA A 367 -7.56 -24.76 -6.01
CA ALA A 367 -8.56 -24.49 -7.05
C ALA A 367 -7.93 -24.03 -8.38
N THR A 368 -7.14 -24.90 -9.00
CA THR A 368 -6.45 -24.62 -10.27
C THR A 368 -7.18 -25.23 -11.47
N GLY A 369 -7.11 -24.56 -12.63
CA GLY A 369 -7.80 -24.99 -13.86
C GLY A 369 -7.09 -26.11 -14.63
N PHE A 370 -5.79 -26.27 -14.39
CA PHE A 370 -4.94 -27.34 -14.94
C PHE A 370 -4.28 -28.11 -13.79
N PRO A 371 -3.44 -29.14 -14.03
CA PRO A 371 -2.68 -29.75 -12.94
C PRO A 371 -2.02 -28.71 -12.05
N ALA A 372 -2.31 -28.80 -10.74
CA ALA A 372 -1.91 -27.79 -9.76
C ALA A 372 -0.40 -27.53 -9.77
N LEU A 373 0.37 -28.61 -9.88
CA LEU A 373 1.81 -28.61 -10.07
C LEU A 373 2.14 -29.15 -11.46
N HIS A 374 2.93 -28.40 -12.22
CA HIS A 374 3.50 -28.83 -13.49
C HIS A 374 5.01 -28.90 -13.39
N VAL A 375 5.59 -30.02 -13.80
CA VAL A 375 7.04 -30.25 -13.81
C VAL A 375 7.46 -30.63 -15.23
N GLY A 376 8.16 -29.70 -15.89
CA GLY A 376 8.66 -29.83 -17.25
C GLY A 376 9.84 -30.81 -17.37
N ARG A 377 10.27 -31.07 -18.61
CA ARG A 377 11.35 -32.02 -18.94
C ARG A 377 12.62 -31.71 -18.16
N GLU A 378 13.30 -32.74 -17.66
CA GLU A 378 14.60 -32.62 -16.96
C GLU A 378 14.58 -31.71 -15.70
N ALA A 379 13.42 -31.21 -15.28
CA ALA A 379 13.30 -30.38 -14.09
C ALA A 379 13.43 -31.24 -12.83
N ALA A 380 14.05 -30.68 -11.80
CA ALA A 380 14.31 -31.37 -10.54
C ALA A 380 13.86 -30.54 -9.31
N PRO A 381 12.59 -30.11 -9.24
CA PRO A 381 12.11 -29.36 -8.09
C PRO A 381 11.97 -30.25 -6.85
N ARG A 382 12.08 -29.65 -5.67
CA ARG A 382 11.81 -30.29 -4.38
C ARG A 382 10.59 -29.63 -3.73
N PHE A 383 9.60 -30.44 -3.41
CA PHE A 383 8.41 -30.03 -2.69
C PHE A 383 8.40 -30.70 -1.31
N ARG A 384 8.31 -29.90 -0.25
CA ARG A 384 8.26 -30.38 1.13
C ARG A 384 7.07 -29.77 1.85
N GLY A 385 6.22 -30.61 2.46
CA GLY A 385 5.05 -30.15 3.21
C GLY A 385 4.01 -29.40 2.37
N CYS A 386 4.01 -29.56 1.05
CA CYS A 386 3.12 -28.82 0.15
C CYS A 386 1.75 -29.49 0.06
N ARG A 387 0.70 -28.67 -0.06
CA ARG A 387 -0.69 -29.13 -0.05
C ARG A 387 -1.41 -28.66 -1.31
N VAL A 388 -2.09 -29.58 -1.98
CA VAL A 388 -2.95 -29.29 -3.14
C VAL A 388 -4.40 -29.48 -2.75
N PHE A 389 -5.25 -28.48 -3.03
CA PHE A 389 -6.66 -28.48 -2.69
C PHE A 389 -7.55 -28.25 -3.92
N ASP A 390 -8.73 -28.86 -3.91
CA ASP A 390 -9.89 -28.51 -4.75
C ASP A 390 -9.57 -28.38 -6.25
N SER A 391 -8.67 -29.23 -6.76
CA SER A 391 -8.19 -29.19 -8.15
C SER A 391 -8.52 -30.49 -8.88
N ALA A 392 -8.80 -30.43 -10.18
CA ALA A 392 -9.12 -31.64 -10.96
C ALA A 392 -7.94 -32.62 -11.01
N HIS A 393 -6.73 -32.09 -11.14
CA HIS A 393 -5.46 -32.82 -11.17
C HIS A 393 -4.46 -32.12 -10.24
N ASP A 394 -3.69 -32.87 -9.47
CA ASP A 394 -2.66 -32.29 -8.60
C ASP A 394 -1.30 -32.14 -9.30
N LEU A 395 -0.93 -33.09 -10.16
CA LEU A 395 0.44 -33.17 -10.67
C LEU A 395 0.49 -33.61 -12.15
N GLY A 396 1.22 -32.85 -12.95
CA GLY A 396 1.67 -33.22 -14.30
C GLY A 396 3.20 -33.24 -14.36
N VAL A 397 3.79 -34.40 -14.70
CA VAL A 397 5.24 -34.60 -14.82
C VAL A 397 5.58 -35.04 -16.23
N PHE A 398 6.55 -34.38 -16.86
CA PHE A 398 7.02 -34.71 -18.20
C PHE A 398 8.20 -35.68 -18.18
N GLU A 399 8.50 -36.26 -19.35
CA GLU A 399 9.61 -37.20 -19.53
C GLU A 399 10.94 -36.62 -19.06
N GLY A 400 11.72 -37.41 -18.31
CA GLY A 400 13.03 -37.03 -17.78
C GLY A 400 13.00 -36.12 -16.54
N ALA A 401 11.83 -35.66 -16.10
CA ALA A 401 11.70 -34.89 -14.88
C ALA A 401 11.94 -35.75 -13.63
N SER A 402 12.58 -35.19 -12.61
CA SER A 402 12.92 -35.86 -11.35
C SER A 402 12.48 -35.07 -10.11
N PRO A 403 11.17 -34.75 -9.98
CA PRO A 403 10.68 -34.03 -8.82
C PRO A 403 10.76 -34.89 -7.55
N VAL A 404 11.17 -34.27 -6.44
CA VAL A 404 11.18 -34.88 -5.11
C VAL A 404 10.01 -34.35 -4.30
N PHE A 405 9.24 -35.24 -3.70
CA PHE A 405 8.12 -34.89 -2.82
C PHE A 405 8.34 -35.47 -1.43
N GLU A 406 8.29 -34.62 -0.42
CA GLU A 406 8.40 -34.97 0.99
C GLU A 406 7.16 -34.45 1.71
N ASN A 407 6.40 -35.34 2.37
CA ASN A 407 5.22 -34.96 3.16
C ASN A 407 4.19 -34.08 2.42
N CYS A 408 3.99 -34.32 1.12
CA CYS A 408 3.03 -33.56 0.31
C CYS A 408 1.68 -34.29 0.25
N VAL A 409 0.58 -33.52 0.26
CA VAL A 409 -0.78 -34.08 0.30
C VAL A 409 -1.72 -33.44 -0.73
N SER A 410 -2.62 -34.26 -1.26
CA SER A 410 -3.72 -33.84 -2.13
C SER A 410 -5.05 -34.02 -1.40
N ILE A 411 -5.84 -32.95 -1.31
CA ILE A 411 -7.10 -32.89 -0.57
C ILE A 411 -8.19 -32.46 -1.53
N ASN A 412 -9.26 -33.25 -1.64
CA ASN A 412 -10.36 -33.00 -2.57
C ASN A 412 -9.89 -32.81 -4.03
N VAL A 413 -8.95 -33.65 -4.48
CA VAL A 413 -8.42 -33.65 -5.85
C VAL A 413 -9.04 -34.80 -6.64
N GLY A 414 -9.54 -34.51 -7.85
CA GLY A 414 -10.24 -35.51 -8.68
C GLY A 414 -9.35 -36.68 -9.13
N SER A 415 -8.11 -36.40 -9.52
CA SER A 415 -7.10 -37.39 -9.91
C SER A 415 -5.79 -37.12 -9.19
N PRO A 416 -5.61 -37.63 -7.95
CA PRO A 416 -4.39 -37.43 -7.18
C PRO A 416 -3.26 -38.34 -7.68
N ARG A 417 -2.11 -37.74 -7.99
CA ARG A 417 -0.88 -38.37 -8.48
C ARG A 417 0.34 -38.05 -7.61
N LEU A 418 0.22 -37.20 -6.59
CA LEU A 418 1.30 -36.94 -5.65
C LEU A 418 1.72 -38.23 -4.90
N PRO A 419 3.03 -38.53 -4.79
CA PRO A 419 3.52 -39.66 -4.02
C PRO A 419 3.24 -39.43 -2.53
N GLY A 420 2.40 -40.29 -1.91
CA GLY A 420 1.97 -40.11 -0.52
C GLY A 420 0.51 -40.48 -0.25
N VAL A 421 -0.28 -40.85 -1.28
CA VAL A 421 -1.67 -41.31 -1.11
C VAL A 421 -1.74 -42.60 -0.28
N ARG A 422 -1.97 -42.48 1.04
CA ARG A 422 -2.65 -43.55 1.79
C ARG A 422 -4.12 -43.50 1.38
N ARG A 423 -4.57 -44.51 0.62
CA ARG A 423 -5.99 -44.81 0.46
C ARG A 423 -6.54 -45.15 1.84
N GLY A 424 -7.41 -44.32 2.39
CA GLY A 424 -8.34 -44.73 3.44
C GLY A 424 -9.21 -45.84 2.87
N GLY A 425 -9.03 -47.06 3.38
CA GLY A 425 -9.68 -48.26 2.88
C GLY A 425 -11.18 -48.27 3.15
N THR A 426 -11.95 -48.59 2.13
CA THR A 426 -13.23 -49.29 2.28
C THR A 426 -12.94 -50.79 2.14
N GLU A 427 -13.25 -51.54 3.20
CA GLU A 427 -13.17 -53.01 3.23
C GLU A 427 -14.11 -53.67 2.19
N PRO A 428 -13.77 -54.89 1.71
CA PRO A 428 -14.64 -55.68 0.86
C PRO A 428 -15.62 -56.53 1.69
N GLY A 429 -16.93 -56.40 1.47
CA GLY A 429 -17.90 -57.37 2.00
C GLY A 429 -19.39 -57.04 1.87
N THR A 430 -20.08 -57.85 1.07
CA THR A 430 -21.54 -58.16 1.05
C THR A 430 -22.51 -57.22 0.29
N PRO A 431 -23.63 -57.74 -0.29
CA PRO A 431 -23.91 -57.63 -1.72
C PRO A 431 -25.15 -56.77 -2.04
N ALA A 432 -25.25 -56.40 -3.32
CA ALA A 432 -26.29 -55.56 -3.91
C ALA A 432 -27.74 -56.09 -3.77
N PRO A 433 -28.74 -55.20 -3.82
CA PRO A 433 -30.05 -55.51 -4.38
C PRO A 433 -30.18 -55.03 -5.83
N ARG A 434 -30.95 -55.81 -6.57
CA ARG A 434 -31.20 -55.77 -8.02
C ARG A 434 -32.09 -54.61 -8.44
N SER A 435 -31.84 -54.07 -9.64
CA SER A 435 -32.89 -53.69 -10.60
C SER A 435 -32.29 -53.74 -12.02
N ARG A 436 -32.59 -54.81 -12.76
CA ARG A 436 -33.58 -54.94 -13.85
C ARG A 436 -33.08 -54.41 -15.19
N ASP A 437 -32.81 -55.39 -16.04
CA ASP A 437 -32.55 -55.33 -17.47
C ASP A 437 -33.54 -54.47 -18.26
N ARG A 438 -33.03 -53.81 -19.30
CA ARG A 438 -33.53 -54.03 -20.65
C ARG A 438 -32.39 -53.88 -21.66
N ALA A 439 -32.11 -54.99 -22.32
CA ALA A 439 -31.19 -55.16 -23.42
C ALA A 439 -31.84 -54.85 -24.77
N GLY A 440 -30.97 -54.60 -25.76
CA GLY A 440 -31.16 -54.92 -27.18
C GLY A 440 -30.75 -53.78 -28.12
N ASP A 441 -29.93 -53.90 -29.16
CA ASP A 441 -28.94 -54.89 -29.64
C ASP A 441 -28.26 -54.24 -30.89
N SER A 442 -27.09 -54.77 -31.28
CA SER A 442 -26.45 -54.82 -32.61
C SER A 442 -25.56 -53.66 -33.13
N GLY A 443 -24.27 -53.98 -33.38
CA GLY A 443 -23.20 -53.14 -33.97
C GLY A 443 -23.21 -53.09 -35.52
N PRO A 444 -22.09 -52.97 -36.27
CA PRO A 444 -20.65 -53.03 -35.92
C PRO A 444 -19.73 -51.91 -36.54
N THR A 445 -18.43 -51.92 -36.18
CA THR A 445 -17.24 -51.24 -36.76
C THR A 445 -16.79 -51.85 -38.11
N PRO A 446 -15.71 -51.43 -38.86
CA PRO A 446 -14.78 -50.24 -38.92
C PRO A 446 -14.55 -49.76 -40.41
N PRO A 447 -13.42 -49.17 -40.95
CA PRO A 447 -12.11 -48.70 -40.40
C PRO A 447 -11.54 -47.36 -40.96
N ALA A 448 -10.29 -47.07 -40.57
CA ALA A 448 -9.43 -45.91 -40.86
C ALA A 448 -8.78 -45.88 -42.27
N GLY A 449 -8.30 -44.70 -42.69
CA GLY A 449 -7.41 -44.50 -43.85
C GLY A 449 -6.71 -43.11 -43.83
N ASP A 450 -5.41 -43.10 -44.16
CA ASP A 450 -4.39 -42.03 -44.14
C ASP A 450 -4.73 -40.65 -44.74
N PRO A 451 -3.96 -39.59 -44.39
CA PRO A 451 -3.75 -38.44 -45.26
C PRO A 451 -2.31 -38.38 -45.81
N GLY A 452 -2.17 -38.47 -47.13
CA GLY A 452 -0.99 -38.01 -47.87
C GLY A 452 -1.16 -36.55 -48.31
N GLY A 453 -0.13 -35.71 -48.13
CA GLY A 453 -0.03 -34.34 -48.66
C GLY A 453 0.24 -34.30 -50.18
N PRO A 454 0.88 -33.25 -50.78
CA PRO A 454 1.43 -32.01 -50.20
C PRO A 454 1.23 -30.72 -51.09
N GLN A 455 1.92 -29.63 -50.70
CA GLN A 455 2.41 -28.45 -51.48
C GLN A 455 1.69 -27.08 -51.32
N GLY A 456 2.48 -26.09 -50.88
CA GLY A 456 2.17 -24.64 -50.83
C GLY A 456 2.39 -23.92 -52.18
N PRO A 457 2.80 -22.62 -52.27
CA PRO A 457 3.29 -21.71 -51.20
C PRO A 457 2.81 -20.23 -51.25
N ALA A 458 3.19 -19.47 -50.20
CA ALA A 458 3.60 -18.06 -50.08
C ALA A 458 2.96 -16.88 -50.88
N GLY A 459 2.71 -15.77 -50.16
CA GLY A 459 2.63 -14.40 -50.71
C GLY A 459 2.15 -13.32 -49.71
N THR A 460 3.01 -12.34 -49.42
CA THR A 460 2.77 -11.13 -48.57
C THR A 460 2.18 -9.94 -49.40
N PRO A 461 1.85 -8.75 -48.82
CA PRO A 461 0.68 -7.89 -49.15
C PRO A 461 1.00 -6.79 -50.19
N PRO A 462 0.07 -5.86 -50.57
CA PRO A 462 -0.11 -4.59 -49.82
C PRO A 462 -1.46 -3.79 -50.01
N ALA A 463 -1.54 -2.65 -49.30
CA ALA A 463 -2.07 -1.34 -49.73
C ALA A 463 -3.56 -0.94 -49.53
N SER A 464 -3.72 0.21 -48.84
CA SER A 464 -4.89 1.11 -48.83
C SER A 464 -5.07 1.86 -50.17
N PRO A 465 -6.22 2.51 -50.38
CA PRO A 465 -6.32 3.98 -50.31
C PRO A 465 -7.63 4.42 -49.59
N GLY A 466 -7.88 5.64 -49.10
CA GLY A 466 -7.29 6.96 -49.32
C GLY A 466 -8.42 7.96 -49.66
N ALA A 467 -8.53 9.04 -48.86
CA ALA A 467 -9.23 10.33 -49.10
C ALA A 467 -10.78 10.33 -49.21
N GLY A 468 -11.51 11.38 -48.78
CA GLY A 468 -11.16 12.69 -48.23
C GLY A 468 -12.38 13.62 -48.20
N ALA A 469 -12.31 14.61 -47.31
CA ALA A 469 -12.87 15.96 -47.37
C ALA A 469 -14.41 16.22 -47.48
N GLY A 470 -14.96 16.82 -46.42
CA GLY A 470 -15.09 18.28 -46.39
C GLY A 470 -16.46 18.93 -46.68
N ALA A 471 -16.98 19.59 -45.64
CA ALA A 471 -17.51 20.97 -45.63
C ALA A 471 -19.01 21.22 -45.36
N ARG A 472 -19.22 21.76 -44.14
CA ARG A 472 -19.88 23.04 -43.79
C ARG A 472 -21.40 23.26 -43.99
N ALA A 473 -22.02 23.40 -42.81
CA ALA A 473 -22.73 24.59 -42.30
C ALA A 473 -24.21 24.82 -42.62
N GLY A 474 -24.99 24.99 -41.54
CA GLY A 474 -26.31 25.63 -41.54
C GLY A 474 -27.08 25.33 -40.24
N ALA A 475 -27.01 26.24 -39.27
CA ALA A 475 -27.85 26.24 -38.06
C ALA A 475 -29.34 26.41 -38.40
N PRO A 476 -30.26 26.06 -37.48
CA PRO A 476 -30.80 27.12 -36.62
C PRO A 476 -30.99 26.74 -35.14
N THR A 477 -31.43 27.76 -34.41
CA THR A 477 -31.35 28.05 -32.98
C THR A 477 -32.45 27.41 -32.11
N ALA A 478 -32.03 26.99 -30.92
CA ALA A 478 -32.64 27.08 -29.57
C ALA A 478 -34.15 26.84 -29.34
N THR A 479 -34.49 25.86 -28.47
CA THR A 479 -34.97 26.13 -27.09
C THR A 479 -35.00 24.87 -26.18
N ALA A 480 -34.41 25.02 -24.98
CA ALA A 480 -34.67 24.41 -23.67
C ALA A 480 -35.02 22.91 -23.49
N ALA A 481 -34.12 22.18 -22.80
CA ALA A 481 -34.47 21.27 -21.70
C ALA A 481 -33.22 20.95 -20.85
N ALA A 482 -33.41 20.93 -19.53
CA ALA A 482 -32.39 20.75 -18.50
C ALA A 482 -31.69 19.38 -18.55
N GLY A 483 -30.44 19.34 -18.09
CA GLY A 483 -29.53 18.21 -18.24
C GLY A 483 -29.77 17.04 -17.29
N GLN A 484 -29.21 15.90 -17.70
CA GLN A 484 -28.86 14.76 -16.86
C GLN A 484 -27.48 14.27 -17.33
N GLY A 485 -26.50 14.44 -16.43
CA GLY A 485 -25.19 13.81 -16.54
C GLY A 485 -25.31 12.33 -16.21
N ALA A 486 -24.41 11.56 -16.79
CA ALA A 486 -24.25 10.13 -16.57
C ALA A 486 -23.83 9.87 -15.12
N ASP A 487 -24.67 9.11 -14.41
CA ASP A 487 -24.37 8.58 -13.08
C ASP A 487 -23.33 7.46 -13.15
N GLY A 488 -22.48 7.48 -12.13
CA GLY A 488 -21.40 6.54 -11.89
C GLY A 488 -21.91 5.20 -11.36
N ASP A 489 -21.10 4.19 -11.64
CA ASP A 489 -21.19 2.85 -11.06
C ASP A 489 -20.65 2.90 -9.62
N ASP A 490 -21.52 3.30 -8.68
CA ASP A 490 -21.34 3.03 -7.26
C ASP A 490 -21.57 1.52 -7.05
N GLY A 491 -20.48 0.77 -6.91
CA GLY A 491 -20.56 -0.59 -6.42
C GLY A 491 -21.11 -0.58 -4.99
N GLU A 492 -22.39 -0.93 -4.86
CA GLU A 492 -23.08 -1.10 -3.58
C GLU A 492 -22.27 -2.04 -2.68
N ILE A 493 -21.68 -1.48 -1.61
CA ILE A 493 -21.35 -2.24 -0.41
C ILE A 493 -22.69 -2.71 0.12
N GLU A 494 -22.95 -4.03 0.12
CA GLU A 494 -24.13 -4.60 0.77
C GLU A 494 -24.26 -3.96 2.17
N ALA A 495 -25.36 -3.26 2.42
CA ALA A 495 -25.57 -2.55 3.67
C ALA A 495 -25.57 -3.55 4.83
N GLU A 496 -24.48 -3.58 5.59
CA GLU A 496 -24.34 -4.43 6.78
C GLU A 496 -25.50 -4.12 7.73
N SER A 497 -26.22 -5.17 8.17
CA SER A 497 -27.37 -4.95 9.04
C SER A 497 -26.89 -4.53 10.44
N LEU A 498 -27.65 -3.63 11.08
CA LEU A 498 -27.37 -3.21 12.45
C LEU A 498 -27.27 -4.39 13.42
N THR A 499 -28.06 -5.45 13.17
CA THR A 499 -28.07 -6.66 13.97
C THR A 499 -26.75 -7.43 13.86
N ASP A 500 -26.19 -7.54 12.65
CA ASP A 500 -24.91 -8.24 12.44
C ASP A 500 -23.76 -7.49 13.11
N LEU A 501 -23.76 -6.15 13.04
CA LEU A 501 -22.76 -5.30 13.69
C LEU A 501 -22.82 -5.37 15.22
N LEU A 502 -24.02 -5.52 15.79
CA LEU A 502 -24.18 -5.74 17.24
C LEU A 502 -23.72 -7.14 17.64
N ALA A 503 -23.97 -8.15 16.82
CA ALA A 503 -23.44 -9.50 17.04
C ALA A 503 -21.90 -9.51 16.97
N GLU A 504 -21.29 -8.79 16.03
CA GLU A 504 -19.84 -8.60 15.94
C GLU A 504 -19.28 -7.93 17.21
N LEU A 505 -19.99 -6.96 17.78
CA LEU A 505 -19.62 -6.34 19.05
C LEU A 505 -19.64 -7.36 20.19
N ASP A 506 -20.67 -8.20 20.25
CA ASP A 506 -20.84 -9.21 21.29
C ASP A 506 -19.78 -10.31 21.21
N GLU A 507 -19.29 -10.64 20.00
CA GLU A 507 -18.21 -11.61 19.76
C GLU A 507 -16.84 -11.16 20.29
N LEU A 508 -16.62 -9.86 20.48
CA LEU A 508 -15.35 -9.37 21.04
C LEU A 508 -15.15 -9.93 22.46
N VAL A 509 -13.99 -10.53 22.74
CA VAL A 509 -13.69 -11.10 24.06
C VAL A 509 -13.66 -9.99 25.11
N GLY A 510 -14.33 -10.20 26.24
CA GLY A 510 -14.36 -9.24 27.35
C GLY A 510 -15.12 -7.96 27.02
N LEU A 511 -14.66 -6.82 27.56
CA LEU A 511 -15.21 -5.48 27.28
C LEU A 511 -16.69 -5.28 27.65
N GLU A 512 -17.22 -6.05 28.60
CA GLU A 512 -18.65 -6.03 28.97
C GLU A 512 -19.20 -4.65 29.33
N THR A 513 -18.39 -3.80 29.97
CA THR A 513 -18.74 -2.39 30.24
C THR A 513 -18.86 -1.60 28.94
N VAL A 514 -17.85 -1.67 28.07
CA VAL A 514 -17.82 -0.98 26.78
C VAL A 514 -18.94 -1.45 25.86
N LYS A 515 -19.19 -2.77 25.79
CA LYS A 515 -20.31 -3.34 25.00
C LYS A 515 -21.65 -2.79 25.46
N ARG A 516 -21.89 -2.75 26.78
CA ARG A 516 -23.10 -2.19 27.37
C ARG A 516 -23.26 -0.70 27.04
N ASP A 517 -22.17 0.06 27.16
CA ASP A 517 -22.18 1.49 26.89
C ASP A 517 -22.43 1.78 25.40
N VAL A 518 -21.74 1.08 24.50
CA VAL A 518 -21.95 1.17 23.04
C VAL A 518 -23.39 0.77 22.68
N GLY A 519 -23.90 -0.33 23.22
CA GLY A 519 -25.28 -0.75 23.02
C GLY A 519 -26.30 0.28 23.55
N GLY A 520 -26.01 0.91 24.69
CA GLY A 520 -26.82 2.02 25.23
C GLY A 520 -26.82 3.25 24.33
N MET A 521 -25.66 3.58 23.75
CA MET A 521 -25.52 4.69 22.79
C MET A 521 -26.29 4.42 21.50
N VAL A 522 -26.19 3.20 20.95
CA VAL A 522 -26.96 2.78 19.77
C VAL A 522 -28.46 2.97 20.01
N LYS A 523 -28.98 2.52 21.16
CA LYS A 523 -30.40 2.70 21.53
C LYS A 523 -30.81 4.17 21.67
N LEU A 524 -29.95 4.99 22.26
CA LEU A 524 -30.19 6.43 22.36
C LEU A 524 -30.24 7.08 20.97
N MET A 525 -29.31 6.71 20.10
CA MET A 525 -29.22 7.21 18.72
C MET A 525 -30.40 6.76 17.85
N GLN A 526 -30.89 5.52 18.03
CA GLN A 526 -32.16 5.07 17.46
C GLN A 526 -33.33 5.96 17.89
N THR A 527 -33.40 6.34 19.18
CA THR A 527 -34.45 7.23 19.69
C THR A 527 -34.35 8.64 19.08
N VAL A 528 -33.13 9.15 18.89
CA VAL A 528 -32.91 10.45 18.20
C VAL A 528 -33.42 10.38 16.76
N ARG A 529 -33.07 9.31 16.03
CA ARG A 529 -33.54 9.10 14.65
C ARG A 529 -35.06 9.01 14.57
N MET A 530 -35.70 8.22 15.43
CA MET A 530 -37.17 8.12 15.49
C MET A 530 -37.84 9.48 15.74
N ARG A 531 -37.23 10.34 16.58
CA ARG A 531 -37.73 11.69 16.81
C ARG A 531 -37.58 12.58 15.56
N GLN A 532 -36.43 12.52 14.89
CA GLN A 532 -36.18 13.28 13.65
C GLN A 532 -37.14 12.87 12.52
N GLU A 533 -37.35 11.56 12.34
CA GLU A 533 -38.31 11.00 11.38
C GLU A 533 -39.75 11.41 11.71
N ALA A 534 -40.09 11.56 12.99
CA ALA A 534 -41.38 12.08 13.45
C ALA A 534 -41.48 13.62 13.42
N GLY A 535 -40.46 14.33 12.92
CA GLY A 535 -40.41 15.80 12.89
C GLY A 535 -40.31 16.47 14.27
N LEU A 536 -39.98 15.71 15.32
CA LEU A 536 -39.79 16.23 16.67
C LEU A 536 -38.36 16.74 16.87
N PRO A 537 -38.16 17.80 17.66
CA PRO A 537 -36.81 18.27 17.97
C PRO A 537 -36.03 17.17 18.71
N ALA A 538 -34.88 16.82 18.15
CA ALA A 538 -33.94 15.92 18.79
C ALA A 538 -33.27 16.64 19.98
N PRO A 539 -33.07 15.93 21.11
CA PRO A 539 -32.26 16.47 22.19
C PRO A 539 -30.82 16.76 21.68
N PRO A 540 -30.18 17.85 22.13
CA PRO A 540 -28.83 18.21 21.70
C PRO A 540 -27.81 17.27 22.37
N LEU A 541 -27.58 16.12 21.76
CA LEU A 541 -26.64 15.12 22.24
C LEU A 541 -25.34 15.22 21.43
N SER A 542 -24.22 15.39 22.12
CA SER A 542 -22.92 15.23 21.49
C SER A 542 -22.68 13.76 21.14
N ARG A 543 -22.15 13.52 19.95
CA ARG A 543 -21.76 12.18 19.48
C ARG A 543 -20.29 11.86 19.76
N HIS A 544 -19.52 12.84 20.23
CA HIS A 544 -18.09 12.72 20.48
C HIS A 544 -17.78 11.95 21.76
N LEU A 545 -16.75 11.10 21.73
CA LEU A 545 -16.43 10.16 22.81
C LEU A 545 -14.97 10.24 23.23
N VAL A 546 -14.70 9.94 24.50
CA VAL A 546 -13.35 9.69 25.01
C VAL A 546 -13.17 8.20 25.23
N PHE A 547 -12.10 7.61 24.70
CA PHE A 547 -11.75 6.21 24.91
C PHE A 547 -10.52 6.15 25.84
N ALA A 548 -10.75 5.80 27.10
CA ALA A 548 -9.73 5.78 28.13
C ALA A 548 -9.30 4.34 28.45
N GLY A 549 -8.02 4.01 28.31
CA GLY A 549 -7.50 2.69 28.70
C GLY A 549 -6.09 2.40 28.19
N ASN A 550 -5.47 1.36 28.71
CA ASN A 550 -4.11 0.95 28.33
C ASN A 550 -4.02 0.48 26.85
N PRO A 551 -2.82 0.43 26.26
CA PRO A 551 -2.61 -0.12 24.91
C PRO A 551 -3.16 -1.53 24.76
N GLY A 552 -3.67 -1.87 23.57
CA GLY A 552 -4.15 -3.23 23.27
C GLY A 552 -5.45 -3.66 23.96
N THR A 553 -6.18 -2.74 24.59
CA THR A 553 -7.50 -3.00 25.18
C THR A 553 -8.65 -2.98 24.16
N GLY A 554 -8.40 -2.73 22.87
CA GLY A 554 -9.42 -2.80 21.81
C GLY A 554 -10.07 -1.46 21.41
N LYS A 555 -9.54 -0.32 21.88
CA LYS A 555 -10.02 1.04 21.55
C LYS A 555 -10.28 1.26 20.05
N THR A 556 -9.26 1.06 19.21
CA THR A 556 -9.36 1.29 17.75
C THR A 556 -10.33 0.32 17.09
N THR A 557 -10.40 -0.93 17.55
CA THR A 557 -11.35 -1.94 17.06
C THR A 557 -12.80 -1.50 17.31
N VAL A 558 -13.11 -1.09 18.55
CA VAL A 558 -14.44 -0.61 18.92
C VAL A 558 -14.77 0.71 18.21
N ALA A 559 -13.80 1.61 18.00
CA ALA A 559 -14.01 2.86 17.27
C ALA A 559 -14.45 2.62 15.81
N ARG A 560 -13.82 1.65 15.14
CA ARG A 560 -14.19 1.25 13.77
C ARG A 560 -15.61 0.67 13.72
N LEU A 561 -15.94 -0.20 14.67
CA LEU A 561 -17.27 -0.80 14.75
C LEU A 561 -18.35 0.24 15.06
N TYR A 562 -18.05 1.20 15.95
CA TYR A 562 -18.96 2.30 16.27
C TYR A 562 -19.27 3.18 15.06
N GLY A 563 -18.28 3.49 14.21
CA GLY A 563 -18.49 4.21 12.95
C GLY A 563 -19.46 3.48 12.01
N ARG A 564 -19.27 2.17 11.83
CA ARG A 564 -20.16 1.31 11.03
C ARG A 564 -21.58 1.25 11.61
N LEU A 565 -21.71 1.11 12.93
CA LEU A 565 -23.01 1.13 13.62
C LEU A 565 -23.77 2.43 13.36
N LEU A 566 -23.10 3.59 13.44
CA LEU A 566 -23.73 4.89 13.18
C LEU A 566 -24.10 5.08 11.71
N HIS A 567 -23.32 4.51 10.78
CA HIS A 567 -23.67 4.51 9.36
C HIS A 567 -24.89 3.62 9.07
N ALA A 568 -24.95 2.41 9.63
CA ALA A 568 -26.13 1.53 9.52
C ALA A 568 -27.39 2.17 10.12
N LEU A 569 -27.22 3.02 11.15
CA LEU A 569 -28.29 3.85 11.71
C LEU A 569 -28.65 5.07 10.86
N GLY A 570 -27.93 5.38 9.78
CA GLY A 570 -28.16 6.55 8.93
C GLY A 570 -27.73 7.89 9.54
N LEU A 571 -26.91 7.86 10.60
CA LEU A 571 -26.41 9.07 11.27
C LEU A 571 -25.08 9.56 10.70
N LEU A 572 -24.37 8.70 9.98
CA LEU A 572 -23.14 9.00 9.26
C LEU A 572 -23.29 8.52 7.81
N SER A 573 -22.74 9.27 6.85
CA SER A 573 -22.89 8.93 5.42
C SER A 573 -22.01 7.77 4.96
N ARG A 574 -20.91 7.46 5.67
CA ARG A 574 -19.96 6.39 5.31
C ARG A 574 -19.54 5.48 6.47
N GLY A 575 -19.36 6.03 7.67
CA GLY A 575 -18.94 5.27 8.86
C GLY A 575 -17.48 4.81 8.88
N HIS A 576 -16.62 5.30 7.97
CA HIS A 576 -15.19 4.96 7.93
C HIS A 576 -14.43 5.59 9.11
N LEU A 577 -13.33 4.95 9.51
CA LEU A 577 -12.44 5.43 10.57
C LEU A 577 -11.20 6.09 9.96
N VAL A 578 -10.89 7.32 10.36
CA VAL A 578 -9.63 8.00 10.10
C VAL A 578 -8.85 8.11 11.40
N GLU A 579 -7.74 7.40 11.49
CA GLU A 579 -6.85 7.39 12.66
C GLU A 579 -5.73 8.42 12.48
N VAL A 580 -5.50 9.23 13.50
CA VAL A 580 -4.51 10.30 13.54
C VAL A 580 -3.83 10.36 14.89
N ASP A 581 -2.60 10.85 14.92
CA ASP A 581 -1.87 11.17 16.15
C ASP A 581 -1.59 12.69 16.23
N ARG A 582 -0.83 13.10 17.24
CA ARG A 582 -0.37 14.49 17.37
C ARG A 582 0.35 15.00 16.11
N SER A 583 1.20 14.18 15.50
CA SER A 583 1.98 14.57 14.32
C SER A 583 1.09 14.85 13.12
N ALA A 584 -0.09 14.23 13.04
CA ALA A 584 -1.07 14.45 11.99
C ALA A 584 -1.93 15.71 12.20
N LEU A 585 -2.00 16.26 13.42
CA LEU A 585 -2.82 17.44 13.75
C LEU A 585 -1.99 18.71 13.94
N VAL A 586 -0.79 18.59 14.51
CA VAL A 586 0.05 19.73 14.87
C VAL A 586 1.06 20.01 13.76
N GLY A 587 1.15 21.27 13.35
CA GLY A 587 2.15 21.75 12.40
C GLY A 587 3.51 21.97 13.06
N GLU A 588 4.59 21.82 12.29
CA GLU A 588 5.96 22.09 12.75
C GLU A 588 6.28 23.60 12.83
N TYR A 589 5.43 24.43 12.21
CA TYR A 589 5.61 25.87 12.08
C TYR A 589 4.33 26.64 12.46
N ILE A 590 4.50 27.88 12.93
CA ILE A 590 3.42 28.80 13.33
C ILE A 590 2.40 28.93 12.20
N GLY A 591 1.10 28.73 12.50
CA GLY A 591 -0.01 28.88 11.55
C GLY A 591 -0.27 27.70 10.62
N HIS A 592 0.51 26.61 10.72
CA HIS A 592 0.26 25.37 9.96
C HIS A 592 -0.70 24.41 10.67
N THR A 593 -0.86 24.56 11.98
CA THR A 593 -1.61 23.64 12.83
C THR A 593 -3.12 23.69 12.54
N GLY A 594 -3.71 24.88 12.42
CA GLY A 594 -5.12 25.02 12.06
C GLY A 594 -5.49 24.31 10.74
N PRO A 595 -4.82 24.62 9.61
CA PRO A 595 -5.07 23.95 8.33
C PRO A 595 -4.89 22.44 8.39
N LYS A 596 -3.84 21.95 9.08
CA LYS A 596 -3.54 20.52 9.18
C LYS A 596 -4.58 19.77 10.01
N THR A 597 -5.04 20.36 11.12
CA THR A 597 -6.16 19.84 11.91
C THR A 597 -7.45 19.81 11.09
N THR A 598 -7.69 20.84 10.27
CA THR A 598 -8.87 20.92 9.39
C THR A 598 -8.84 19.83 8.33
N GLU A 599 -7.71 19.61 7.68
CA GLU A 599 -7.55 18.55 6.67
C GLU A 599 -7.79 17.16 7.27
N ALA A 600 -7.21 16.89 8.44
CA ALA A 600 -7.44 15.63 9.15
C ALA A 600 -8.93 15.40 9.48
N PHE A 601 -9.62 16.46 9.92
CA PHE A 601 -11.06 16.43 10.20
C PHE A 601 -11.90 16.22 8.93
N ASP A 602 -11.55 16.91 7.83
CA ASP A 602 -12.28 16.82 6.57
C ASP A 602 -12.18 15.42 5.94
N ARG A 603 -11.03 14.73 6.09
CA ARG A 603 -10.91 13.30 5.71
C ARG A 603 -11.89 12.40 6.47
N ALA A 604 -12.28 12.78 7.69
CA ALA A 604 -13.21 12.05 8.52
C ALA A 604 -14.69 12.42 8.29
N ARG A 605 -15.00 13.36 7.37
CA ARG A 605 -16.39 13.71 7.01
C ARG A 605 -17.20 12.51 6.59
N GLY A 606 -18.36 12.34 7.23
CA GLY A 606 -19.23 11.17 7.05
C GLY A 606 -18.80 9.95 7.86
N GLY A 607 -17.79 10.06 8.71
CA GLY A 607 -17.17 8.97 9.46
C GLY A 607 -16.70 9.37 10.86
N VAL A 608 -15.64 8.71 11.32
CA VAL A 608 -15.07 8.86 12.66
C VAL A 608 -13.63 9.36 12.56
N LEU A 609 -13.31 10.46 13.25
CA LEU A 609 -11.95 10.92 13.48
C LEU A 609 -11.45 10.37 14.81
N PHE A 610 -10.51 9.42 14.77
CA PHE A 610 -9.92 8.82 15.95
C PHE A 610 -8.54 9.42 16.21
N ILE A 611 -8.39 10.11 17.34
CA ILE A 611 -7.15 10.77 17.75
C ILE A 611 -6.49 9.91 18.81
N ASP A 612 -5.44 9.17 18.45
CA ASP A 612 -4.67 8.37 19.40
C ASP A 612 -3.72 9.25 20.20
N GLU A 613 -3.54 8.89 21.47
CA GLU A 613 -2.80 9.67 22.47
C GLU A 613 -3.15 11.17 22.47
N ALA A 614 -4.45 11.50 22.45
CA ALA A 614 -4.94 12.87 22.25
C ALA A 614 -4.41 13.88 23.30
N TYR A 615 -4.11 13.42 24.52
CA TYR A 615 -3.49 14.22 25.57
C TYR A 615 -2.12 14.80 25.16
N ALA A 616 -1.45 14.19 24.19
CA ALA A 616 -0.21 14.71 23.63
C ALA A 616 -0.41 16.11 23.03
N LEU A 617 -1.62 16.49 22.58
CA LEU A 617 -1.92 17.84 22.09
C LEU A 617 -1.85 18.93 23.17
N THR A 618 -1.96 18.55 24.45
CA THR A 618 -1.88 19.48 25.58
C THR A 618 -0.90 18.96 26.63
N PRO A 619 0.43 18.97 26.33
CA PRO A 619 1.42 18.47 27.28
C PRO A 619 1.45 19.32 28.56
N ALA A 620 1.61 18.67 29.71
CA ALA A 620 1.70 19.38 30.98
C ALA A 620 2.98 20.25 31.07
N GLY A 621 2.83 21.52 31.42
CA GLY A 621 3.95 22.42 31.74
C GLY A 621 4.62 23.13 30.55
N VAL A 622 4.13 22.95 29.31
CA VAL A 622 4.65 23.64 28.12
C VAL A 622 3.64 24.70 27.66
N SER A 623 4.00 25.98 27.81
CA SER A 623 3.09 27.12 27.53
C SER A 623 3.14 27.66 26.09
N GLN A 624 4.10 27.22 25.27
CA GLN A 624 4.26 27.66 23.87
C GLN A 624 4.29 26.48 22.89
N ASP A 625 3.27 25.63 22.95
CA ASP A 625 3.13 24.51 22.03
C ASP A 625 1.95 24.74 21.06
N PHE A 626 2.14 24.40 19.79
CA PHE A 626 1.15 24.55 18.73
C PHE A 626 -0.06 23.60 18.91
N GLY A 627 0.02 22.65 19.84
CA GLY A 627 -1.09 21.75 20.16
C GLY A 627 -2.36 22.46 20.64
N LEU A 628 -2.26 23.61 21.31
CA LEU A 628 -3.44 24.39 21.72
C LEU A 628 -4.20 24.98 20.52
N GLU A 629 -3.50 25.34 19.45
CA GLU A 629 -4.12 25.79 18.20
C GLU A 629 -4.89 24.64 17.51
N ALA A 630 -4.36 23.41 17.59
CA ALA A 630 -5.03 22.23 17.08
C ALA A 630 -6.32 21.99 17.85
N VAL A 631 -6.28 22.05 19.18
CA VAL A 631 -7.46 21.91 20.04
C VAL A 631 -8.50 22.98 19.74
N ALA A 632 -8.11 24.25 19.62
CA ALA A 632 -9.04 25.33 19.31
C ALA A 632 -9.72 25.12 17.95
N THR A 633 -8.96 24.69 16.94
CA THR A 633 -9.47 24.38 15.61
C THR A 633 -10.42 23.18 15.64
N LEU A 634 -10.04 22.11 16.34
CA LEU A 634 -10.84 20.90 16.49
C LEU A 634 -12.18 21.19 17.18
N VAL A 635 -12.18 21.96 18.28
CA VAL A 635 -13.41 22.36 18.99
C VAL A 635 -14.36 23.14 18.10
N LYS A 636 -13.83 24.02 17.24
CA LYS A 636 -14.64 24.75 16.25
C LYS A 636 -15.28 23.79 15.24
N LEU A 637 -14.49 22.91 14.63
CA LEU A 637 -14.98 21.96 13.63
C LEU A 637 -15.99 20.96 14.20
N MET A 638 -15.80 20.53 15.46
CA MET A 638 -16.76 19.70 16.18
C MET A 638 -18.12 20.39 16.38
N GLU A 639 -18.17 21.73 16.45
CA GLU A 639 -19.44 22.46 16.48
C GLU A 639 -20.06 22.54 15.09
N ASP A 640 -19.27 23.03 14.13
CA ASP A 640 -19.72 23.38 12.79
C ASP A 640 -20.21 22.14 12.02
N HIS A 641 -19.65 20.95 12.33
CA HIS A 641 -19.89 19.68 11.63
C HIS A 641 -20.31 18.54 12.56
N ARG A 642 -21.00 18.85 13.67
CA ARG A 642 -21.41 17.89 14.70
C ARG A 642 -22.26 16.70 14.21
N ASP A 643 -22.96 16.89 13.09
CA ASP A 643 -23.84 15.89 12.49
C ASP A 643 -23.14 15.08 11.38
N GLU A 644 -21.96 15.51 10.93
CA GLU A 644 -21.20 14.89 9.83
C GLU A 644 -20.02 14.05 10.32
N VAL A 645 -19.45 14.35 11.50
CA VAL A 645 -18.21 13.72 11.99
C VAL A 645 -18.34 13.35 13.46
N VAL A 646 -17.89 12.15 13.80
CA VAL A 646 -17.69 11.75 15.19
C VAL A 646 -16.20 11.76 15.54
N VAL A 647 -15.78 12.70 16.37
CA VAL A 647 -14.45 12.68 16.99
C VAL A 647 -14.41 11.73 18.19
N ILE A 648 -13.42 10.83 18.22
CA ILE A 648 -13.07 9.97 19.34
C ILE A 648 -11.65 10.31 19.78
N ALA A 649 -11.47 10.77 21.01
CA ALA A 649 -10.16 11.04 21.59
C ALA A 649 -9.73 9.85 22.48
N ALA A 650 -8.57 9.26 22.22
CA ALA A 650 -8.10 8.06 22.91
C ALA A 650 -6.80 8.30 23.69
N GLY A 651 -6.62 7.58 24.80
CA GLY A 651 -5.40 7.65 25.60
C GLY A 651 -5.52 6.98 26.97
N TYR A 652 -4.54 7.22 27.83
CA TYR A 652 -4.54 6.70 29.20
C TYR A 652 -5.59 7.41 30.07
N PRO A 653 -6.25 6.70 31.03
CA PRO A 653 -7.36 7.28 31.79
C PRO A 653 -7.02 8.58 32.53
N GLY A 654 -5.88 8.63 33.22
CA GLY A 654 -5.44 9.84 33.94
C GLY A 654 -5.16 11.01 33.00
N GLU A 655 -4.49 10.73 31.88
CA GLU A 655 -4.14 11.72 30.87
C GLU A 655 -5.35 12.29 30.14
N MET A 656 -6.34 11.45 29.84
CA MET A 656 -7.55 11.86 29.13
C MET A 656 -8.42 12.81 29.96
N ASN A 657 -8.50 12.61 31.28
CA ASN A 657 -9.19 13.57 32.14
C ASN A 657 -8.51 14.95 32.07
N ARG A 658 -7.17 15.00 32.14
CA ARG A 658 -6.41 16.25 32.00
C ARG A 658 -6.62 16.91 30.64
N PHE A 659 -6.64 16.13 29.56
CA PHE A 659 -6.89 16.63 28.21
C PHE A 659 -8.27 17.27 28.08
N VAL A 660 -9.32 16.61 28.57
CA VAL A 660 -10.69 17.12 28.50
C VAL A 660 -10.83 18.39 29.34
N ASP A 661 -10.23 18.42 30.53
CA ASP A 661 -10.28 19.57 31.44
C ASP A 661 -9.38 20.73 31.00
N SER A 662 -8.46 20.51 30.05
CA SER A 662 -7.55 21.56 29.56
C SER A 662 -8.25 22.67 28.79
N ASN A 663 -9.45 22.42 28.25
CA ASN A 663 -10.21 23.39 27.48
C ASN A 663 -11.73 23.20 27.72
N PRO A 664 -12.47 24.22 28.18
CA PRO A 664 -13.92 24.13 28.38
C PRO A 664 -14.71 23.68 27.14
N GLY A 665 -14.22 24.01 25.94
CA GLY A 665 -14.78 23.55 24.67
C GLY A 665 -14.70 22.04 24.49
N LEU A 666 -13.59 21.41 24.90
CA LEU A 666 -13.45 19.95 24.89
C LEU A 666 -14.42 19.32 25.90
N ALA A 667 -14.46 19.80 27.14
CA ALA A 667 -15.37 19.31 28.18
C ALA A 667 -16.85 19.37 27.77
N SER A 668 -17.26 20.43 27.06
CA SER A 668 -18.63 20.56 26.56
C SER A 668 -19.01 19.55 25.47
N ARG A 669 -18.04 19.12 24.66
CA ARG A 669 -18.28 18.21 23.51
C ARG A 669 -18.03 16.76 23.89
N PHE A 670 -17.02 16.47 24.70
CA PHE A 670 -16.70 15.13 25.19
C PHE A 670 -17.48 14.83 26.47
N THR A 671 -18.80 14.66 26.32
CA THR A 671 -19.71 14.42 27.46
C THR A 671 -19.69 12.99 27.99
N ARG A 672 -19.02 12.06 27.30
CA ARG A 672 -18.97 10.64 27.64
C ARG A 672 -17.57 10.08 27.46
N SER A 673 -17.17 9.24 28.42
CA SER A 673 -15.91 8.51 28.42
C SER A 673 -16.20 7.02 28.55
N LEU A 674 -15.64 6.22 27.65
CA LEU A 674 -15.66 4.76 27.71
C LEU A 674 -14.34 4.28 28.33
N LEU A 675 -14.45 3.55 29.44
CA LEU A 675 -13.30 2.98 30.13
C LEU A 675 -13.03 1.56 29.60
N PHE A 676 -11.89 1.42 28.95
CA PHE A 676 -11.33 0.16 28.48
C PHE A 676 -10.39 -0.41 29.55
N SER A 677 -10.95 -1.24 30.42
CA SER A 677 -10.21 -1.94 31.46
C SER A 677 -9.23 -2.95 30.86
N ASP A 678 -8.15 -3.25 31.60
CA ASP A 678 -7.24 -4.33 31.23
C ASP A 678 -7.98 -5.67 31.24
N TYR A 679 -7.68 -6.52 30.25
CA TYR A 679 -8.24 -7.86 30.18
C TYR A 679 -7.71 -8.71 31.33
N SER A 680 -8.61 -9.37 32.05
CA SER A 680 -8.27 -10.41 33.02
C SER A 680 -7.43 -11.51 32.38
N THR A 681 -6.76 -12.32 33.20
CA THR A 681 -5.93 -13.42 32.71
C THR A 681 -6.75 -14.40 31.89
N GLU A 682 -7.98 -14.69 32.33
CA GLU A 682 -8.93 -15.56 31.61
C GLU A 682 -9.33 -14.98 30.25
N GLU A 683 -9.56 -13.66 30.17
CA GLU A 683 -9.88 -12.97 28.91
C GLU A 683 -8.67 -12.97 27.95
N LEU A 684 -7.45 -12.74 28.45
CA LEU A 684 -6.24 -12.80 27.62
C LEU A 684 -5.97 -14.21 27.09
N VAL A 685 -6.17 -15.25 27.91
CA VAL A 685 -6.15 -16.66 27.47
C VAL A 685 -7.19 -16.86 26.37
N SER A 686 -8.42 -16.38 26.57
CA SER A 686 -9.49 -16.49 25.58
C SER A 686 -9.17 -15.76 24.26
N ILE A 687 -8.45 -14.63 24.30
CA ILE A 687 -7.95 -13.93 23.11
C ILE A 687 -6.90 -14.79 22.37
N VAL A 688 -5.95 -15.40 23.08
CA VAL A 688 -4.97 -16.32 22.48
C VAL A 688 -5.68 -17.51 21.84
N GLU A 689 -6.67 -18.09 22.51
CA GLU A 689 -7.46 -19.21 21.98
C GLU A 689 -8.28 -18.83 20.75
N HIS A 690 -8.86 -17.63 20.75
CA HIS A 690 -9.54 -17.10 19.59
C HIS A 690 -8.58 -16.99 18.39
N HIS A 691 -7.37 -16.46 18.62
CA HIS A 691 -6.32 -16.42 17.58
C HIS A 691 -5.89 -17.83 17.14
N ALA A 692 -5.72 -18.77 18.08
CA ALA A 692 -5.37 -20.15 17.79
C ALA A 692 -6.44 -20.81 16.89
N ARG A 693 -7.72 -20.78 17.29
CA ARG A 693 -8.83 -21.34 16.52
C ARG A 693 -8.93 -20.75 15.11
N ARG A 694 -8.77 -19.42 14.99
CA ARG A 694 -8.77 -18.73 13.69
C ARG A 694 -7.68 -19.24 12.74
N HIS A 695 -6.54 -19.68 13.29
CA HIS A 695 -5.41 -20.25 12.54
C HIS A 695 -5.40 -21.79 12.57
N ARG A 696 -6.47 -22.44 13.06
CA ARG A 696 -6.61 -23.89 13.24
C ARG A 696 -5.57 -24.54 14.16
N TYR A 697 -5.18 -23.81 15.20
CA TYR A 697 -4.47 -24.37 16.34
C TYR A 697 -5.43 -24.65 17.50
N GLU A 698 -5.13 -25.70 18.24
CA GLU A 698 -5.79 -26.12 19.48
C GLU A 698 -4.75 -26.14 20.60
N LEU A 699 -5.07 -25.49 21.72
CA LEU A 699 -4.23 -25.54 22.91
C LEU A 699 -4.54 -26.82 23.67
N THR A 700 -3.52 -27.56 24.11
CA THR A 700 -3.73 -28.63 25.09
C THR A 700 -4.18 -28.05 26.42
N GLU A 701 -4.82 -28.87 27.26
CA GLU A 701 -5.15 -28.48 28.64
C GLU A 701 -3.91 -28.05 29.44
N GLY A 702 -2.76 -28.69 29.18
CA GLY A 702 -1.47 -28.31 29.77
C GLY A 702 -1.03 -26.92 29.33
N ALA A 703 -1.07 -26.65 28.02
CA ALA A 703 -0.73 -25.35 27.45
C ALA A 703 -1.66 -24.24 27.93
N ARG A 704 -2.97 -24.51 27.99
CA ARG A 704 -3.97 -23.53 28.48
C ARG A 704 -3.69 -23.15 29.93
N LYS A 705 -3.38 -24.12 30.79
CA LYS A 705 -3.03 -23.87 32.19
C LYS A 705 -1.73 -23.09 32.31
N ALA A 706 -0.66 -23.53 31.62
CA ALA A 706 0.64 -22.86 31.62
C ALA A 706 0.54 -21.43 31.08
N LEU A 707 -0.33 -21.19 30.09
CA LEU A 707 -0.60 -19.86 29.54
C LEU A 707 -1.29 -18.95 30.55
N GLY A 708 -2.24 -19.49 31.32
CA GLY A 708 -2.86 -18.78 32.43
C GLY A 708 -1.83 -18.36 33.48
N ASP A 709 -0.94 -19.28 33.89
CA ASP A 709 0.12 -19.01 34.86
C ASP A 709 1.13 -17.98 34.32
N HIS A 710 1.55 -18.13 33.05
CA HIS A 710 2.45 -17.21 32.37
C HIS A 710 1.86 -15.79 32.31
N ILE A 711 0.65 -15.64 31.79
CA ILE A 711 -0.04 -14.34 31.70
C ILE A 711 -0.29 -13.76 33.10
N GLY A 712 -0.64 -14.60 34.08
CA GLY A 712 -0.86 -14.19 35.47
C GLY A 712 0.40 -13.64 36.13
N SER A 713 1.59 -14.06 35.68
CA SER A 713 2.88 -13.54 36.17
C SER A 713 3.28 -12.18 35.60
N ILE A 714 2.65 -11.74 34.49
CA ILE A 714 3.01 -10.48 33.83
C ILE A 714 2.52 -9.29 34.66
N PRO A 715 3.40 -8.34 35.06
CA PRO A 715 2.99 -7.15 35.79
C PRO A 715 1.98 -6.31 35.01
N ARG A 716 0.85 -6.02 35.65
CA ARG A 716 -0.23 -5.18 35.11
C ARG A 716 -0.01 -3.74 35.54
N GLY A 717 0.93 -3.08 34.87
CA GLY A 717 1.29 -1.68 35.10
C GLY A 717 0.86 -0.74 33.97
N GLU A 718 1.29 0.51 34.09
CA GLU A 718 1.15 1.51 33.03
C GLU A 718 1.93 1.05 31.77
N GLY A 719 1.26 1.02 30.62
CA GLY A 719 1.84 0.50 29.38
C GLY A 719 1.69 -1.01 29.16
N PHE A 720 0.95 -1.72 30.02
CA PHE A 720 0.61 -3.13 29.80
C PHE A 720 -0.09 -3.33 28.44
N GLY A 721 0.43 -4.24 27.62
CA GLY A 721 0.05 -4.37 26.21
C GLY A 721 -1.26 -5.12 25.95
N ASN A 722 -1.88 -5.75 26.94
CA ASN A 722 -3.19 -6.41 26.84
C ASN A 722 -3.29 -7.36 25.60
N GLY A 723 -4.28 -7.16 24.72
CA GLY A 723 -4.47 -7.97 23.52
C GLY A 723 -3.28 -7.92 22.54
N ARG A 724 -2.46 -6.85 22.56
CA ARG A 724 -1.18 -6.81 21.82
C ARG A 724 -0.22 -7.85 22.37
N SER A 725 -0.10 -7.96 23.69
CA SER A 725 0.72 -8.98 24.36
C SER A 725 0.17 -10.38 24.10
N ALA A 726 -1.14 -10.59 24.17
CA ALA A 726 -1.76 -11.88 23.83
C ALA A 726 -1.42 -12.32 22.39
N ARG A 727 -1.50 -11.41 21.42
CA ARG A 727 -1.12 -11.70 20.03
C ARG A 727 0.37 -12.04 19.88
N GLN A 728 1.25 -11.34 20.60
CA GLN A 728 2.68 -11.63 20.61
C GLN A 728 2.98 -13.00 21.24
N ILE A 729 2.30 -13.35 22.33
CA ILE A 729 2.42 -14.67 22.96
C ILE A 729 1.99 -15.77 21.99
N PHE A 730 0.83 -15.62 21.34
CA PHE A 730 0.37 -16.58 20.32
C PHE A 730 1.38 -16.75 19.19
N GLN A 731 1.94 -15.66 18.67
CA GLN A 731 2.96 -15.72 17.62
C GLN A 731 4.18 -16.54 18.07
N ARG A 732 4.71 -16.27 19.27
CA ARG A 732 5.84 -17.03 19.82
C ARG A 732 5.49 -18.51 20.02
N MET A 733 4.28 -18.81 20.48
CA MET A 733 3.80 -20.19 20.60
C MET A 733 3.81 -20.92 19.25
N THR A 734 3.37 -20.27 18.18
CA THR A 734 3.43 -20.88 16.85
C THR A 734 4.87 -21.04 16.32
N GLU A 735 5.78 -20.14 16.68
CA GLU A 735 7.20 -20.24 16.32
C GLU A 735 7.88 -21.42 17.05
N HIS A 736 7.66 -21.56 18.35
CA HIS A 736 8.20 -22.66 19.16
C HIS A 736 7.64 -24.01 18.74
N GLN A 737 6.32 -24.09 18.48
CA GLN A 737 5.69 -25.30 17.97
C GLN A 737 6.28 -25.72 16.63
N ALA A 738 6.53 -24.78 15.72
CA ALA A 738 7.15 -25.09 14.43
C ALA A 738 8.56 -25.66 14.59
N MET A 739 9.35 -25.16 15.56
CA MET A 739 10.67 -25.72 15.87
C MET A 739 10.57 -27.13 16.45
N ARG A 740 9.70 -27.34 17.46
CA ARG A 740 9.46 -28.65 18.10
C ARG A 740 9.02 -29.70 17.10
N VAL A 741 8.06 -29.37 16.23
CA VAL A 741 7.53 -30.31 15.23
C VAL A 741 8.56 -30.62 14.14
N ALA A 742 9.44 -29.67 13.80
CA ALA A 742 10.50 -29.90 12.82
C ALA A 742 11.56 -30.93 13.28
N GLU A 743 11.71 -31.14 14.59
CA GLU A 743 12.63 -32.13 15.16
C GLU A 743 12.03 -33.55 15.23
N LEU A 744 10.72 -33.70 15.02
CA LEU A 744 10.06 -35.01 15.04
C LEU A 744 10.37 -35.82 13.77
N THR A 745 10.78 -37.08 13.96
CA THR A 745 11.12 -37.98 12.83
C THR A 745 9.91 -38.38 11.99
N SER A 746 8.69 -38.29 12.53
CA SER A 746 7.42 -38.60 11.83
C SER A 746 6.25 -37.88 12.52
N PRO A 747 6.05 -36.57 12.27
CA PRO A 747 4.98 -35.80 12.89
C PRO A 747 3.61 -36.24 12.38
N LYS A 748 2.63 -36.29 13.28
CA LYS A 748 1.22 -36.56 12.99
C LYS A 748 0.48 -35.23 12.72
N GLU A 749 -0.69 -35.31 12.09
CA GLU A 749 -1.55 -34.15 11.85
C GLU A 749 -1.90 -33.42 13.15
N SER A 750 -2.10 -34.16 14.24
CA SER A 750 -2.31 -33.61 15.57
C SER A 750 -1.14 -32.75 16.05
N ASP A 751 0.10 -33.09 15.70
CA ASP A 751 1.29 -32.35 16.15
C ASP A 751 1.37 -30.99 15.46
N LEU A 752 0.85 -30.88 14.23
CA LEU A 752 0.82 -29.65 13.43
C LEU A 752 -0.25 -28.65 13.90
N THR A 753 -1.32 -29.15 14.54
CA THR A 753 -2.46 -28.33 15.01
C THR A 753 -2.45 -28.11 16.51
N THR A 754 -1.58 -28.78 17.27
CA THR A 754 -1.58 -28.72 18.73
C THR A 754 -0.46 -27.85 19.27
N LEU A 755 -0.83 -26.84 20.07
CA LEU A 755 0.10 -26.08 20.90
C LEU A 755 0.15 -26.71 22.31
N ASP A 756 1.33 -27.15 22.72
CA ASP A 756 1.58 -27.72 24.04
C ASP A 756 2.31 -26.74 25.00
N ASP A 757 2.56 -27.18 26.23
CA ASP A 757 3.17 -26.37 27.29
C ASP A 757 4.63 -25.98 27.00
N ASN A 758 5.35 -26.74 26.17
CA ASN A 758 6.71 -26.41 25.75
C ASN A 758 6.75 -25.31 24.70
N ASP A 759 5.61 -25.01 24.07
CA ASP A 759 5.53 -23.98 23.04
C ASP A 759 5.42 -22.57 23.66
N LEU A 760 5.22 -22.44 24.97
CA LEU A 760 5.15 -21.12 25.60
C LEU A 760 6.48 -20.37 25.55
N PRO A 761 6.46 -19.03 25.47
CA PRO A 761 7.66 -18.23 25.58
C PRO A 761 8.27 -18.35 26.99
N ASP A 762 9.60 -18.44 27.06
CA ASP A 762 10.33 -18.47 28.32
C ASP A 762 9.93 -17.28 29.20
N SER A 763 9.64 -17.56 30.46
CA SER A 763 9.25 -16.56 31.45
C SER A 763 10.48 -15.79 31.97
N THR A 764 11.26 -15.16 31.07
CA THR A 764 12.26 -14.12 31.38
C THR A 764 13.02 -13.64 30.13
N SER A 765 12.73 -12.42 29.68
CA SER A 765 13.70 -11.40 29.23
C SER A 765 13.02 -10.05 29.17
#